data_AF-Q1Q0X0-F1
#
_entry.id   AF-Q1Q0X0-F1
#
_cell.length_a   1.000
_cell.length_b   1.000
_cell.length_c   1.000
_cell.angle_alpha   90.00
_cell.angle_beta   90.00
_cell.angle_gamma   90.00
#
_symmetry.space_group_name_H-M   'P 1'
#
loop_
_entity.id
_entity.type
_entity.pdbx_description
1 polymer ?
#
loop_
_entity_poly.entity_id
_entity_poly.type
_entity_poly.pdbx_seq_one_letter_code
_entity_poly.pdbx_strand_id
1 'polypeptide(L)'
;MKFQLLKLIVWPRSDEFPPRIVDFKPGKVNVITGASRTGKSAIIPIIDYCLASSDCFIPIDTIRNYASWYGVVFQTETEQILISRKIPLGNKVSNDFYLLRGSIVSIPPAIKKANENTDGVKHILNTISSVPYLPLDGGDGERAYQARLGFRDLMALVFQNQDIVANQNILFYKTHAHEHRERLRNWFPFILGAENIEILTARQRLQIVEKRLNQLRREFEKSKAISASWMANMLGHIKVAKEYGILEEDVSDATSPEDLLAAAKRIFEHIPEHSQTKFENIEKANKEVLELELEEERISAEIGVSKKRLNDVQRLKSSLLDYGNSVRKRVDRLHISQWLENIVSESQGCLACGSSEHPNSTSEFFRISSAFKKYEDEAKSVAAVPTSFAREEVRIEFELKNLLDQMKKHQKRFDLLMARDKKAQEEFQRRKNMFLFLGHLKASMETFESLADGGEFQKDISILQEEYKGLINLVDPKGVQRRIDNATAHISQGILNHLKSLDVEDKYRKIAPKFSVKDLNISVLSDDGHWHFLAEVGSASNWVSFHIALMCSLQEYFLEQATSCVPSFVIFDQPSQVYFPKVKRGVENVENDPKYEGDEDVAAVKSMFKTLAKSVLDKEGAWQSIILDHADNSIYGGIEGVHEVEEWRNGKKLIPAEWIE
;
A
#
# COMPACT_ATOMS: atom_id res chain seq x y z
N MET A 1 8.37 23.24 8.34
CA MET A 1 6.99 23.76 8.34
C MET A 1 6.76 24.56 9.61
N LYS A 2 6.45 25.86 9.51
CA LYS A 2 5.99 26.61 10.69
C LYS A 2 4.56 26.19 11.04
N PHE A 3 4.40 25.54 12.18
CA PHE A 3 3.10 25.09 12.68
C PHE A 3 3.16 25.04 14.20
N GLN A 4 2.84 26.16 14.86
CA GLN A 4 2.92 26.31 16.31
C GLN A 4 1.52 26.46 16.90
N LEU A 5 1.23 25.73 17.98
CA LEU A 5 -0.03 25.82 18.70
C LEU A 5 -0.12 27.16 19.43
N LEU A 6 -1.16 27.94 19.15
CA LEU A 6 -1.49 29.18 19.83
C LEU A 6 -2.47 28.96 20.97
N LYS A 7 -3.50 28.14 20.76
CA LYS A 7 -4.60 27.99 21.73
C LYS A 7 -5.16 26.59 21.72
N LEU A 8 -5.55 26.10 22.89
CA LEU A 8 -6.47 24.97 23.05
C LEU A 8 -7.79 25.51 23.60
N ILE A 9 -8.90 25.05 23.02
CA ILE A 9 -10.23 25.56 23.32
C ILE A 9 -11.16 24.38 23.62
N VAL A 10 -11.94 24.51 24.68
CA VAL A 10 -13.05 23.60 24.99
C VAL A 10 -14.32 24.44 25.02
N TRP A 11 -15.32 24.07 24.21
CA TRP A 11 -16.64 24.68 24.30
C TRP A 11 -17.49 23.89 25.30
N PRO A 12 -18.18 24.57 26.23
CA PRO A 12 -19.05 23.91 27.19
C PRO A 12 -20.26 23.28 26.50
N ARG A 13 -20.88 22.32 27.20
CA ARG A 13 -22.17 21.75 26.78
C ARG A 13 -23.35 22.67 27.08
N SER A 14 -23.26 23.45 28.15
CA SER A 14 -24.24 24.49 28.47
C SER A 14 -23.85 25.79 27.78
N ASP A 15 -24.80 26.43 27.10
CA ASP A 15 -24.61 27.74 26.45
C ASP A 15 -24.51 28.90 27.47
N GLU A 16 -24.70 28.63 28.76
CA GLU A 16 -24.58 29.61 29.85
C GLU A 16 -23.12 29.99 30.14
N PHE A 17 -22.17 29.13 29.80
CA PHE A 17 -20.75 29.35 30.06
C PHE A 17 -19.98 29.75 28.80
N PRO A 18 -18.95 30.61 28.91
CA PRO A 18 -18.07 30.90 27.80
C PRO A 18 -17.10 29.72 27.52
N PRO A 19 -16.50 29.65 26.31
CA PRO A 19 -15.47 28.66 26.01
C PRO A 19 -14.26 28.79 26.93
N ARG A 20 -13.72 27.65 27.37
CA ARG A 20 -12.47 27.59 28.12
C ARG A 20 -11.31 27.64 27.14
N ILE A 21 -10.44 28.64 27.28
CA ILE A 21 -9.29 28.87 26.42
C ILE A 21 -8.00 28.70 27.24
N VAL A 22 -7.03 27.98 26.68
CA VAL A 22 -5.67 27.85 27.18
C VAL A 22 -4.74 28.46 26.13
N ASP A 23 -4.09 29.57 26.46
CA ASP A 23 -3.28 30.37 25.55
C ASP A 23 -1.78 30.01 25.65
N PHE A 24 -1.22 29.51 24.57
CA PHE A 24 0.20 29.17 24.45
C PHE A 24 0.97 30.29 23.76
N LYS A 25 2.25 30.45 24.13
CA LYS A 25 3.17 31.41 23.52
C LYS A 25 4.08 30.71 22.50
N PRO A 26 3.99 31.06 21.19
CA PRO A 26 4.92 30.61 20.16
C PRO A 26 6.38 30.83 20.53
N GLY A 27 7.25 29.93 20.06
CA GLY A 27 8.69 30.05 20.21
C GLY A 27 9.18 30.02 21.65
N LYS A 28 8.42 29.36 22.55
CA LYS A 28 8.77 29.20 23.96
C LYS A 28 8.54 27.78 24.46
N VAL A 29 9.10 27.48 25.63
CA VAL A 29 8.72 26.31 26.43
C VAL A 29 7.52 26.69 27.27
N ASN A 30 6.35 26.22 26.87
CA ASN A 30 5.09 26.46 27.54
C ASN A 30 4.86 25.41 28.62
N VAL A 31 4.53 25.82 29.84
CA VAL A 31 4.35 24.92 30.97
C VAL A 31 2.93 25.02 31.51
N ILE A 32 2.26 23.87 31.60
CA ILE A 32 1.00 23.74 32.34
C ILE A 32 1.29 22.83 33.52
N THR A 33 1.26 23.42 34.72
CA THR A 33 1.49 22.69 35.97
C THR A 33 0.20 22.43 36.72
N GLY A 34 0.17 21.46 37.64
CA GLY A 34 -0.90 21.38 38.62
C GLY A 34 -1.03 20.03 39.33
N ALA A 35 -2.08 19.86 40.11
CA ALA A 35 -2.33 18.64 40.88
C ALA A 35 -2.74 17.44 39.99
N SER A 36 -2.79 16.23 40.57
CA SER A 36 -3.34 15.04 39.88
C SER A 36 -4.83 15.22 39.57
N ARG A 37 -5.33 14.56 38.51
CA ARG A 37 -6.77 14.57 38.11
C ARG A 37 -7.35 15.96 37.73
N THR A 38 -6.51 16.83 37.19
CA THR A 38 -6.89 18.19 36.75
C THR A 38 -7.17 18.31 35.24
N GLY A 39 -6.91 17.23 34.49
CA GLY A 39 -7.14 17.15 33.05
C GLY A 39 -5.89 17.34 32.18
N LYS A 40 -4.68 17.46 32.75
CA LYS A 40 -3.43 17.75 31.99
C LYS A 40 -3.19 16.74 30.88
N SER A 41 -3.19 15.45 31.22
CA SER A 41 -2.99 14.35 30.27
C SER A 41 -4.08 14.22 29.20
N ALA A 42 -5.17 15.01 29.28
CA ALA A 42 -6.17 15.09 28.21
C ALA A 42 -5.79 16.05 27.08
N ILE A 43 -4.79 16.93 27.28
CA ILE A 43 -4.36 17.90 26.27
C ILE A 43 -3.86 17.21 25.00
N ILE A 44 -2.95 16.24 25.11
CA ILE A 44 -2.44 15.49 23.93
C ILE A 44 -3.61 14.79 23.20
N PRO A 45 -4.47 13.98 23.86
CA PRO A 45 -5.63 13.38 23.21
C PRO A 45 -6.59 14.38 22.56
N ILE A 46 -6.81 15.56 23.16
CA ILE A 46 -7.68 16.60 22.60
C ILE A 46 -7.07 17.18 21.32
N ILE A 47 -5.78 17.53 21.35
CA ILE A 47 -5.06 18.04 20.18
C ILE A 47 -5.04 16.97 19.08
N ASP A 48 -4.72 15.72 19.43
CA ASP A 48 -4.70 14.60 18.48
C ASP A 48 -6.09 14.39 17.83
N TYR A 49 -7.15 14.45 18.63
CA TYR A 49 -8.53 14.31 18.16
C TYR A 49 -8.93 15.44 17.20
N CYS A 50 -8.56 16.69 17.50
CA CYS A 50 -8.80 17.84 16.62
C CYS A 50 -7.96 17.77 15.33
N LEU A 51 -6.78 17.17 15.38
CA LEU A 51 -5.95 16.91 14.20
C LEU A 51 -6.41 15.67 13.41
N ALA A 52 -7.72 15.38 13.39
CA ALA A 52 -8.36 14.32 12.61
C ALA A 52 -7.90 12.87 12.89
N SER A 53 -7.60 12.55 14.16
CA SER A 53 -7.37 11.16 14.60
C SER A 53 -8.58 10.27 14.35
N SER A 54 -8.35 9.04 13.88
CA SER A 54 -9.41 8.02 13.76
C SER A 54 -9.81 7.44 15.11
N ASP A 55 -8.99 7.63 16.14
CA ASP A 55 -9.21 7.18 17.51
C ASP A 55 -9.54 8.37 18.41
N CYS A 56 -10.23 8.13 19.52
CA CYS A 56 -10.45 9.13 20.56
C CYS A 56 -10.03 8.61 21.94
N PHE A 57 -8.87 9.04 22.39
CA PHE A 57 -8.29 8.72 23.70
C PHE A 57 -8.57 9.77 24.78
N ILE A 58 -9.44 10.75 24.50
CA ILE A 58 -9.84 11.76 25.50
C ILE A 58 -10.48 11.04 26.69
N PRO A 59 -10.08 11.29 27.95
CA PRO A 59 -10.69 10.61 29.10
C PRO A 59 -12.21 10.79 29.15
N ILE A 60 -12.92 9.74 29.58
CA ILE A 60 -14.38 9.75 29.74
C ILE A 60 -14.81 10.57 30.97
N ASP A 61 -16.11 10.58 31.26
CA ASP A 61 -16.71 11.27 32.40
C ASP A 61 -16.56 12.79 32.31
N THR A 62 -15.88 13.43 33.26
CA THR A 62 -15.88 14.89 33.41
C THR A 62 -15.50 15.65 32.14
N ILE A 63 -14.47 15.22 31.40
CA ILE A 63 -14.01 15.95 30.22
C ILE A 63 -15.00 15.83 29.05
N ARG A 64 -15.64 14.66 28.89
CA ARG A 64 -16.61 14.43 27.82
C ARG A 64 -18.02 14.91 28.19
N ASN A 65 -18.45 14.76 29.43
CA ASN A 65 -19.84 15.05 29.81
C ASN A 65 -20.19 16.54 29.73
N TYR A 66 -19.20 17.41 29.96
CA TYR A 66 -19.37 18.86 30.07
C TYR A 66 -18.84 19.65 28.86
N ALA A 67 -18.31 18.99 27.83
CA ALA A 67 -17.84 19.63 26.61
C ALA A 67 -18.77 19.34 25.42
N SER A 68 -18.92 20.30 24.50
CA SER A 68 -19.63 20.12 23.24
C SER A 68 -18.68 19.99 22.04
N TRP A 69 -17.61 20.80 22.03
CA TRP A 69 -16.58 20.81 21.01
C TRP A 69 -15.20 20.98 21.64
N TYR A 70 -14.20 20.42 20.99
CA TYR A 70 -12.80 20.71 21.26
C TYR A 70 -12.21 21.44 20.07
N GLY A 71 -11.23 22.32 20.28
CA GLY A 71 -10.53 22.95 19.17
C GLY A 71 -9.15 23.43 19.51
N VAL A 72 -8.40 23.68 18.45
CA VAL A 72 -7.00 24.08 18.49
C VAL A 72 -6.77 25.17 17.46
N VAL A 73 -6.01 26.19 17.85
CA VAL A 73 -5.58 27.27 16.94
C VAL A 73 -4.10 27.09 16.67
N PHE A 74 -3.72 26.97 15.41
CA PHE A 74 -2.33 26.91 14.98
C PHE A 74 -1.93 28.17 14.20
N GLN A 75 -0.71 28.64 14.42
CA GLN A 75 -0.03 29.61 13.59
C GLN A 75 0.77 28.88 12.52
N THR A 76 0.49 29.19 11.25
CA THR A 76 1.27 28.75 10.09
C THR A 76 2.18 29.88 9.59
N GLU A 77 2.88 29.67 8.47
CA GLU A 77 3.70 30.72 7.83
C GLU A 77 2.87 31.92 7.38
N THR A 78 1.66 31.68 6.88
CA THR A 78 0.83 32.70 6.21
C THR A 78 -0.42 33.09 6.99
N GLU A 79 -0.93 32.22 7.86
CA GLU A 79 -2.24 32.39 8.50
C GLU A 79 -2.38 31.67 9.84
N GLN A 80 -3.46 31.96 10.56
CA GLN A 80 -3.97 31.19 11.68
C GLN A 80 -5.11 30.27 11.24
N ILE A 81 -5.16 29.08 11.83
CA ILE A 81 -6.17 28.07 11.54
C ILE A 81 -6.77 27.57 12.84
N LEU A 82 -8.07 27.77 13.02
CA LEU A 82 -8.86 27.11 14.05
C LEU A 82 -9.41 25.81 13.49
N ILE A 83 -9.07 24.69 14.12
CA ILE A 83 -9.63 23.38 13.83
C ILE A 83 -10.38 22.92 15.07
N SER A 84 -11.70 22.83 14.97
CA SER A 84 -12.55 22.32 16.04
C SER A 84 -13.25 21.05 15.61
N ARG A 85 -13.35 20.07 16.52
CA ARG A 85 -14.03 18.80 16.30
C ARG A 85 -15.07 18.58 17.39
N LYS A 86 -16.27 18.17 16.97
CA LYS A 86 -17.35 17.87 17.90
C LYS A 86 -16.99 16.66 18.75
N ILE A 87 -17.46 16.65 20.00
CA ILE A 87 -17.25 15.54 20.92
C ILE A 87 -17.67 14.18 20.32
N PRO A 88 -16.96 13.06 20.59
CA PRO A 88 -17.41 11.74 20.17
C PRO A 88 -18.75 11.33 20.80
N LEU A 89 -19.51 10.49 20.10
CA LEU A 89 -20.71 9.84 20.63
C LEU A 89 -20.33 8.43 21.13
N GLY A 90 -20.16 8.29 22.45
CA GLY A 90 -19.64 7.08 23.06
C GLY A 90 -18.21 6.78 22.56
N ASN A 91 -18.04 5.66 21.87
CA ASN A 91 -16.77 5.27 21.24
C ASN A 91 -16.64 5.72 19.78
N LYS A 92 -17.71 6.26 19.18
CA LYS A 92 -17.70 6.69 17.78
C LYS A 92 -17.15 8.11 17.69
N VAL A 93 -16.02 8.24 17.01
CA VAL A 93 -15.43 9.56 16.70
C VAL A 93 -16.36 10.38 15.81
N SER A 94 -16.43 11.69 16.04
CA SER A 94 -17.28 12.57 15.24
C SER A 94 -16.66 12.85 13.88
N ASN A 95 -17.50 12.92 12.84
CA ASN A 95 -17.10 13.43 11.53
C ASN A 95 -17.32 14.95 11.39
N ASP A 96 -17.94 15.58 12.40
CA ASP A 96 -18.29 17.00 12.37
C ASP A 96 -17.11 17.86 12.79
N PHE A 97 -16.63 18.70 11.86
CA PHE A 97 -15.61 19.70 12.10
C PHE A 97 -16.13 21.12 11.88
N TYR A 98 -15.51 22.05 12.59
CA TYR A 98 -15.65 23.47 12.38
C TYR A 98 -14.27 24.08 12.16
N LEU A 99 -14.07 24.70 11.00
CA LEU A 99 -12.81 25.25 10.55
C LEU A 99 -12.95 26.76 10.30
N LEU A 100 -11.99 27.54 10.79
CA LEU A 100 -11.81 28.95 10.41
C LEU A 100 -10.35 29.21 10.05
N ARG A 101 -10.13 29.97 8.97
CA ARG A 101 -8.80 30.38 8.48
C ARG A 101 -8.79 31.88 8.27
N GLY A 102 -7.68 32.52 8.60
CA GLY A 102 -7.50 33.96 8.41
C GLY A 102 -6.16 34.42 8.99
N SER A 103 -5.78 35.68 8.76
CA SER A 103 -4.55 36.23 9.35
C SER A 103 -4.57 36.15 10.88
N ILE A 104 -5.72 36.44 11.49
CA ILE A 104 -6.02 36.26 12.91
C ILE A 104 -7.40 35.64 13.01
N VAL A 105 -7.55 34.55 13.76
CA VAL A 105 -8.84 33.88 13.94
C VAL A 105 -9.52 34.34 15.23
N SER A 106 -10.76 34.82 15.11
CA SER A 106 -11.64 35.09 16.25
C SER A 106 -12.37 33.82 16.69
N ILE A 107 -12.28 33.48 17.97
CA ILE A 107 -12.93 32.30 18.54
C ILE A 107 -14.44 32.56 18.67
N PRO A 108 -15.30 31.73 18.07
CA PRO A 108 -16.75 31.89 18.23
C PRO A 108 -17.16 31.53 19.67
N PRO A 109 -18.12 32.26 20.28
CA PRO A 109 -18.62 31.95 21.62
C PRO A 109 -19.31 30.58 21.68
N ALA A 110 -19.97 30.17 20.59
CA ALA A 110 -20.55 28.84 20.46
C ALA A 110 -20.48 28.37 18.99
N ILE A 111 -20.30 27.07 18.78
CA ILE A 111 -20.29 26.44 17.46
C ILE A 111 -21.67 25.84 17.19
N LYS A 112 -22.48 26.54 16.37
CA LYS A 112 -23.85 26.11 16.05
C LYS A 112 -23.92 24.98 15.02
N LYS A 113 -23.03 25.00 14.01
CA LYS A 113 -23.05 24.03 12.91
C LYS A 113 -21.61 23.72 12.45
N ALA A 114 -21.38 22.45 12.12
CA ALA A 114 -20.18 22.01 11.41
C ALA A 114 -20.12 22.65 10.01
N ASN A 115 -18.91 22.96 9.54
CA ASN A 115 -18.67 23.46 8.18
C ASN A 115 -17.67 22.60 7.39
N GLU A 116 -17.09 21.58 8.02
CA GLU A 116 -16.09 20.70 7.42
C GLU A 116 -16.23 19.27 7.96
N ASN A 117 -15.58 18.30 7.31
CA ASN A 117 -15.55 16.91 7.75
C ASN A 117 -14.12 16.37 7.94
N THR A 118 -13.99 15.12 8.41
CA THR A 118 -12.68 14.50 8.69
C THR A 118 -11.76 14.47 7.47
N ASP A 119 -12.29 14.15 6.29
CA ASP A 119 -11.47 14.03 5.08
C ASP A 119 -11.01 15.40 4.59
N GLY A 120 -11.90 16.41 4.62
CA GLY A 120 -11.55 17.79 4.32
C GLY A 120 -10.43 18.33 5.21
N VAL A 121 -10.53 18.11 6.54
CA VAL A 121 -9.46 18.50 7.48
C VAL A 121 -8.15 17.75 7.19
N LYS A 122 -8.19 16.44 6.90
CA LYS A 122 -6.99 15.69 6.50
C LYS A 122 -6.37 16.25 5.22
N HIS A 123 -7.17 16.61 4.22
CA HIS A 123 -6.68 17.21 2.98
C HIS A 123 -6.00 18.57 3.23
N ILE A 124 -6.60 19.42 4.07
CA ILE A 124 -6.03 20.71 4.45
C ILE A 124 -4.70 20.52 5.18
N LEU A 125 -4.67 19.67 6.21
CA LEU A 125 -3.45 19.38 6.97
C LEU A 125 -2.33 18.82 6.08
N ASN A 126 -2.65 17.88 5.18
CA ASN A 126 -1.68 17.35 4.22
C ASN A 126 -1.12 18.42 3.27
N THR A 127 -1.97 19.37 2.86
CA THR A 127 -1.56 20.49 2.00
C THR A 127 -0.60 21.41 2.74
N ILE A 128 -0.91 21.75 3.98
CA ILE A 128 -0.06 22.62 4.81
C ILE A 128 1.30 21.95 5.09
N SER A 129 1.31 20.64 5.36
CA SER A 129 2.56 19.90 5.57
C SER A 129 3.31 19.52 4.29
N SER A 130 2.76 19.80 3.11
CA SER A 130 3.38 19.46 1.82
C SER A 130 3.79 17.98 1.73
N VAL A 131 3.01 17.08 2.33
CA VAL A 131 3.26 15.63 2.24
C VAL A 131 2.91 15.11 0.84
N PRO A 132 3.63 14.10 0.32
CA PRO A 132 3.41 13.58 -1.02
C PRO A 132 2.02 12.93 -1.14
N TYR A 133 1.35 13.20 -2.25
CA TYR A 133 0.04 12.62 -2.55
C TYR A 133 0.13 11.15 -3.00
N LEU A 134 1.30 10.71 -3.45
CA LEU A 134 1.55 9.39 -4.02
C LEU A 134 1.85 8.34 -2.93
N PRO A 135 1.30 7.11 -3.04
CA PRO A 135 1.71 5.98 -2.20
C PRO A 135 3.13 5.53 -2.57
N LEU A 136 3.87 4.86 -1.68
CA LEU A 136 5.29 4.51 -1.89
C LEU A 136 5.55 3.60 -3.11
N ASP A 137 4.66 2.65 -3.39
CA ASP A 137 4.83 1.62 -4.44
C ASP A 137 4.13 1.97 -5.78
N GLY A 138 3.57 3.19 -5.91
CA GLY A 138 2.96 3.66 -7.16
C GLY A 138 1.67 2.95 -7.60
N GLY A 139 1.13 2.04 -6.78
CA GLY A 139 -0.19 1.43 -6.96
C GLY A 139 -1.08 1.62 -5.72
N ASP A 140 -2.37 1.29 -5.85
CA ASP A 140 -3.33 1.20 -4.73
C ASP A 140 -3.04 -0.03 -3.84
N GLY A 141 -1.80 -0.11 -3.32
CA GLY A 141 -1.25 -1.31 -2.71
C GLY A 141 -2.09 -1.88 -1.57
N GLU A 142 -2.36 -3.18 -1.62
CA GLU A 142 -3.05 -4.00 -0.60
C GLU A 142 -2.38 -4.00 0.79
N ARG A 143 -1.21 -3.35 0.95
CA ARG A 143 -0.43 -3.30 2.20
C ARG A 143 -0.53 -1.91 2.84
N ALA A 144 -1.19 -1.82 3.99
CA ALA A 144 -1.42 -0.59 4.75
C ALA A 144 -0.15 0.22 5.13
N TYR A 145 1.03 -0.40 5.06
CA TYR A 145 2.35 0.19 5.37
C TYR A 145 3.00 0.95 4.21
N GLN A 146 2.55 0.70 2.98
CA GLN A 146 3.01 1.38 1.75
C GLN A 146 2.05 2.49 1.32
N ALA A 147 1.03 2.75 2.14
CA ALA A 147 0.09 3.85 1.96
C ALA A 147 0.81 5.20 1.95
N ARG A 148 0.14 6.20 1.36
CA ARG A 148 0.62 7.60 1.31
C ARG A 148 1.00 8.12 2.70
N LEU A 149 2.02 8.97 2.76
CA LEU A 149 2.35 9.73 3.97
C LEU A 149 1.23 10.74 4.23
N GLY A 150 0.63 10.68 5.41
CA GLY A 150 -0.30 11.70 5.88
C GLY A 150 0.31 12.57 6.97
N PHE A 151 -0.24 13.77 7.15
CA PHE A 151 0.04 14.64 8.31
C PHE A 151 -0.06 13.88 9.65
N ARG A 152 -1.02 12.96 9.73
CA ARG A 152 -1.26 12.10 10.90
C ARG A 152 -0.06 11.23 11.26
N ASP A 153 0.68 10.74 10.28
CA ASP A 153 1.85 9.89 10.54
C ASP A 153 3.00 10.72 11.15
N LEU A 154 3.03 12.04 10.89
CA LEU A 154 3.99 12.97 11.49
C LEU A 154 3.73 13.24 12.98
N MET A 155 2.53 12.92 13.48
CA MET A 155 2.22 13.03 14.92
C MET A 155 3.12 12.15 15.78
N ALA A 156 3.71 11.11 15.20
CA ALA A 156 4.72 10.26 15.84
C ALA A 156 5.94 11.06 16.35
N LEU A 157 6.23 12.22 15.74
CA LEU A 157 7.41 13.06 15.97
C LEU A 157 7.15 14.27 16.88
N VAL A 158 5.91 14.48 17.36
CA VAL A 158 5.53 15.68 18.13
C VAL A 158 4.86 15.36 19.46
N PHE A 159 4.39 14.13 19.69
CA PHE A 159 3.78 13.72 20.95
C PHE A 159 4.68 12.79 21.74
N GLN A 160 4.86 13.11 23.02
CA GLN A 160 5.52 12.29 24.03
C GLN A 160 4.57 12.19 25.22
N ASN A 161 3.60 11.28 25.14
CA ASN A 161 2.68 11.06 26.26
C ASN A 161 3.39 10.38 27.44
N GLN A 162 2.72 10.29 28.57
CA GLN A 162 3.25 9.69 29.80
C GLN A 162 3.85 8.29 29.60
N ASP A 163 3.23 7.45 28.77
CA ASP A 163 3.69 6.07 28.52
C ASP A 163 4.95 5.98 27.63
N ILE A 164 5.30 7.07 26.94
CA ILE A 164 6.41 7.13 25.97
C ILE A 164 7.59 7.93 26.49
N VAL A 165 7.37 9.06 27.16
CA VAL A 165 8.45 10.01 27.52
C VAL A 165 9.58 9.39 28.37
N ALA A 166 9.31 8.26 29.04
CA ALA A 166 10.27 7.47 29.81
C ALA A 166 10.33 6.00 29.35
N ASN A 167 10.03 5.70 28.08
CA ASN A 167 9.92 4.32 27.60
C ASN A 167 11.25 3.80 27.04
N GLN A 168 11.73 2.67 27.56
CA GLN A 168 13.00 2.09 27.14
C GLN A 168 12.98 1.51 25.69
N ASN A 169 11.81 1.17 25.15
CA ASN A 169 11.69 0.44 23.88
C ASN A 169 11.12 1.28 22.73
N ILE A 170 10.32 2.30 23.02
CA ILE A 170 9.49 3.02 22.05
C ILE A 170 9.78 4.51 22.14
N LEU A 171 10.39 5.08 21.10
CA LEU A 171 10.75 6.50 21.06
C LEU A 171 9.67 7.41 20.46
N PHE A 172 8.81 6.85 19.60
CA PHE A 172 7.87 7.62 18.77
C PHE A 172 6.41 7.23 19.02
N TYR A 173 5.52 8.23 19.01
CA TYR A 173 4.10 8.03 19.29
C TYR A 173 3.41 7.04 18.34
N LYS A 174 2.56 6.17 18.91
CA LYS A 174 1.83 5.06 18.24
C LYS A 174 2.69 3.98 17.55
N THR A 175 4.01 3.99 17.66
CA THR A 175 4.86 2.97 17.00
C THR A 175 4.91 1.62 17.72
N HIS A 176 4.14 1.41 18.79
CA HIS A 176 3.83 0.06 19.30
C HIS A 176 3.00 -0.75 18.28
N ALA A 177 2.14 -0.08 17.52
CA ALA A 177 1.40 -0.70 16.43
C ALA A 177 2.32 -0.89 15.23
N HIS A 178 2.40 -2.13 14.73
CA HIS A 178 3.23 -2.48 13.57
C HIS A 178 2.94 -1.54 12.39
N GLU A 179 1.65 -1.23 12.13
CA GLU A 179 1.16 -0.34 11.06
C GLU A 179 1.83 1.02 11.03
N HIS A 180 1.80 1.71 12.16
CA HIS A 180 2.40 3.03 12.26
C HIS A 180 3.92 2.96 12.24
N ARG A 181 4.53 1.93 12.85
CA ARG A 181 5.99 1.75 12.89
C ARG A 181 6.60 1.58 11.50
N GLU A 182 6.09 0.63 10.75
CA GLU A 182 6.62 0.30 9.41
C GLU A 182 6.36 1.44 8.42
N ARG A 183 5.21 2.10 8.51
CA ARG A 183 4.92 3.28 7.68
C ARG A 183 5.87 4.43 7.97
N LEU A 184 6.07 4.75 9.25
CA LEU A 184 7.02 5.78 9.67
C LEU A 184 8.44 5.45 9.20
N ARG A 185 8.88 4.19 9.37
CA ARG A 185 10.20 3.72 8.90
C ARG A 185 10.39 3.92 7.40
N ASN A 186 9.38 3.55 6.59
CA ASN A 186 9.48 3.65 5.13
C ASN A 186 9.49 5.10 4.64
N TRP A 187 8.78 6.01 5.31
CA TRP A 187 8.70 7.42 4.93
C TRP A 187 9.77 8.31 5.59
N PHE A 188 10.46 7.81 6.61
CA PHE A 188 11.49 8.58 7.33
C PHE A 188 12.60 9.14 6.41
N PRO A 189 13.11 8.43 5.38
CA PRO A 189 14.08 9.00 4.44
C PRO A 189 13.59 10.27 3.75
N PHE A 190 12.31 10.34 3.40
CA PHE A 190 11.67 11.52 2.86
C PHE A 190 11.54 12.62 3.93
N ILE A 191 11.13 12.26 5.15
CA ILE A 191 11.02 13.21 6.28
C ILE A 191 12.39 13.82 6.63
N LEU A 192 13.48 13.07 6.46
CA LEU A 192 14.84 13.56 6.62
C LEU A 192 15.35 14.42 5.45
N GLY A 193 14.58 14.54 4.36
CA GLY A 193 15.03 15.22 3.14
C GLY A 193 16.12 14.45 2.37
N ALA A 194 16.37 13.18 2.71
CA ALA A 194 17.28 12.32 1.95
C ALA A 194 16.68 11.88 0.60
N GLU A 195 15.35 11.94 0.48
CA GLU A 195 14.59 11.70 -0.74
C GLU A 195 13.65 12.87 -1.02
N ASN A 196 13.48 13.18 -2.30
CA ASN A 196 12.51 14.17 -2.77
C ASN A 196 11.41 13.49 -3.62
N ILE A 197 10.40 14.26 -4.03
CA ILE A 197 9.27 13.74 -4.81
C ILE A 197 9.74 13.15 -6.15
N GLU A 198 10.76 13.73 -6.77
CA GLU A 198 11.33 13.26 -8.04
C GLU A 198 11.96 11.86 -7.88
N ILE A 199 12.79 11.65 -6.86
CA ILE A 199 13.43 10.37 -6.54
C ILE A 199 12.37 9.31 -6.20
N LEU A 200 11.35 9.67 -5.44
CA LEU A 200 10.24 8.76 -5.12
C LEU A 200 9.48 8.31 -6.37
N THR A 201 9.15 9.25 -7.24
CA THR A 201 8.45 8.98 -8.51
C THR A 201 9.32 8.11 -9.43
N ALA A 202 10.62 8.41 -9.52
CA ALA A 202 11.58 7.63 -10.29
C ALA A 202 11.72 6.20 -9.75
N ARG A 203 11.72 6.02 -8.42
CA ARG A 203 11.77 4.69 -7.78
C ARG A 203 10.54 3.85 -8.09
N GLN A 204 9.34 4.44 -8.06
CA GLN A 204 8.11 3.73 -8.42
C GLN A 204 8.14 3.28 -9.87
N ARG A 205 8.54 4.19 -10.77
CA ARG A 205 8.70 3.86 -12.18
C ARG A 205 9.73 2.76 -12.38
N LEU A 206 10.84 2.81 -11.65
CA LEU A 206 11.90 1.80 -11.68
C LEU A 206 11.35 0.40 -11.32
N GLN A 207 10.52 0.28 -10.27
CA GLN A 207 9.89 -1.00 -9.90
C GLN A 207 8.96 -1.53 -10.99
N ILE A 208 8.18 -0.66 -11.64
CA ILE A 208 7.29 -1.04 -12.75
C ILE A 208 8.11 -1.54 -13.93
N VAL A 209 9.14 -0.79 -14.34
CA VAL A 209 10.04 -1.13 -15.44
C VAL A 209 10.79 -2.44 -15.15
N GLU A 210 11.27 -2.63 -13.93
CA GLU A 210 11.97 -3.84 -13.51
C GLU A 210 11.07 -5.09 -13.57
N LYS A 211 9.83 -4.99 -13.07
CA LYS A 211 8.85 -6.08 -13.18
C LYS A 211 8.56 -6.44 -14.63
N ARG A 212 8.36 -5.42 -15.49
CA ARG A 212 8.10 -5.62 -16.92
C ARG A 212 9.31 -6.23 -17.64
N LEU A 213 10.53 -5.76 -17.36
CA LEU A 213 11.77 -6.33 -17.87
C LEU A 213 11.93 -7.80 -17.49
N ASN A 214 11.68 -8.14 -16.23
CA ASN A 214 11.77 -9.52 -15.75
C ASN A 214 10.73 -10.43 -16.42
N GLN A 215 9.52 -9.92 -16.67
CA GLN A 215 8.50 -10.65 -17.42
C GLN A 215 8.93 -10.88 -18.88
N LEU A 216 9.31 -9.83 -19.60
CA LEU A 216 9.71 -9.92 -21.01
C LEU A 216 10.94 -10.81 -21.19
N ARG A 217 11.93 -10.75 -20.29
CA ARG A 217 13.09 -11.66 -20.31
C ARG A 217 12.67 -13.12 -20.17
N ARG A 218 11.72 -13.42 -19.28
CA ARG A 218 11.20 -14.79 -19.12
C ARG A 218 10.43 -15.26 -20.35
N GLU A 219 9.63 -14.39 -20.97
CA GLU A 219 8.91 -14.70 -22.21
C GLU A 219 9.87 -14.92 -23.38
N PHE A 220 10.90 -14.09 -23.50
CA PHE A 220 11.96 -14.22 -24.49
C PHE A 220 12.75 -15.54 -24.34
N GLU A 221 13.19 -15.88 -23.13
CA GLU A 221 13.89 -17.15 -22.88
C GLU A 221 13.02 -18.38 -23.17
N LYS A 222 11.72 -18.31 -22.85
CA LYS A 222 10.76 -19.38 -23.23
C LYS A 222 10.65 -19.52 -24.74
N SER A 223 10.51 -18.41 -25.46
CA SER A 223 10.45 -18.41 -26.92
C SER A 223 11.71 -19.03 -27.53
N LYS A 224 12.89 -18.63 -27.02
CA LYS A 224 14.19 -19.15 -27.45
C LYS A 224 14.33 -20.66 -27.19
N ALA A 225 13.87 -21.14 -26.03
CA ALA A 225 13.88 -22.57 -25.72
C ALA A 225 12.97 -23.39 -26.64
N ILE A 226 11.79 -22.87 -26.98
CA ILE A 226 10.87 -23.50 -27.93
C ILE A 226 11.51 -23.55 -29.33
N SER A 227 12.13 -22.45 -29.78
CA SER A 227 12.85 -22.37 -31.04
C SER A 227 14.01 -23.39 -31.12
N ALA A 228 14.79 -23.54 -30.05
CA ALA A 228 15.89 -24.52 -29.99
C ALA A 228 15.37 -25.98 -30.01
N SER A 229 14.31 -26.29 -29.26
CA SER A 229 13.66 -27.61 -29.30
C SER A 229 13.09 -27.91 -30.68
N TRP A 230 12.53 -26.90 -31.35
CA TRP A 230 12.03 -27.04 -32.70
C TRP A 230 13.15 -27.34 -33.70
N MET A 231 14.29 -26.64 -33.62
CA MET A 231 15.45 -26.88 -34.48
C MET A 231 15.94 -28.33 -34.40
N ALA A 232 15.99 -28.89 -33.19
CA ALA A 232 16.33 -30.30 -32.97
C ALA A 232 15.31 -31.26 -33.60
N ASN A 233 14.01 -30.96 -33.49
CA ASN A 233 12.95 -31.75 -34.11
C ASN A 233 12.96 -31.64 -35.65
N MET A 234 13.23 -30.44 -36.20
CA MET A 234 13.32 -30.16 -37.63
C MET A 234 14.40 -31.00 -38.31
N LEU A 235 15.60 -31.08 -37.71
CA LEU A 235 16.67 -31.97 -38.15
C LEU A 235 16.25 -33.44 -38.15
N GLY A 236 15.53 -33.87 -37.10
CA GLY A 236 14.95 -35.21 -37.03
C GLY A 236 13.95 -35.47 -38.16
N HIS A 237 13.06 -34.51 -38.44
CA HIS A 237 12.09 -34.62 -39.51
C HIS A 237 12.75 -34.67 -40.90
N ILE A 238 13.76 -33.84 -41.16
CA ILE A 238 14.49 -33.87 -42.45
C ILE A 238 15.18 -35.23 -42.66
N LYS A 239 15.75 -35.85 -41.62
CA LYS A 239 16.33 -37.20 -41.69
C LYS A 239 15.25 -38.25 -42.03
N VAL A 240 14.05 -38.14 -41.44
CA VAL A 240 12.91 -39.02 -41.77
C VAL A 240 12.41 -38.79 -43.20
N ALA A 241 12.38 -37.54 -43.68
CA ALA A 241 12.02 -37.24 -45.08
C ALA A 241 12.99 -37.89 -46.09
N LYS A 242 14.27 -38.00 -45.73
CA LYS A 242 15.28 -38.75 -46.49
C LYS A 242 15.00 -40.27 -46.51
N GLU A 243 14.60 -40.87 -45.39
CA GLU A 243 14.21 -42.30 -45.34
C GLU A 243 12.99 -42.61 -46.24
N TYR A 244 12.09 -41.65 -46.40
CA TYR A 244 10.98 -41.74 -47.36
C TYR A 244 11.39 -41.44 -48.82
N GLY A 245 12.65 -41.03 -49.07
CA GLY A 245 13.17 -40.74 -50.41
C GLY A 245 12.66 -39.42 -51.00
N ILE A 246 12.15 -38.51 -50.17
CA ILE A 246 11.58 -37.22 -50.60
C ILE A 246 12.69 -36.16 -50.81
N LEU A 247 13.86 -36.37 -50.23
CA LEU A 247 15.01 -35.47 -50.28
C LEU A 247 16.31 -36.26 -50.51
N GLU A 248 17.10 -35.84 -51.51
CA GLU A 248 18.39 -36.46 -51.84
C GLU A 248 19.60 -35.71 -51.27
N GLU A 249 19.44 -34.48 -50.76
CA GLU A 249 20.55 -33.66 -50.22
C GLU A 249 20.98 -34.09 -48.80
N ASP A 250 22.30 -34.09 -48.57
CA ASP A 250 22.89 -34.36 -47.25
C ASP A 250 22.83 -33.12 -46.36
N VAL A 251 21.93 -33.15 -45.37
CA VAL A 251 21.83 -32.11 -44.35
C VAL A 251 22.66 -32.49 -43.13
N SER A 252 23.67 -31.66 -42.83
CA SER A 252 24.57 -31.79 -41.68
C SER A 252 23.98 -31.11 -40.43
N ASP A 253 24.37 -31.56 -39.23
CA ASP A 253 24.01 -30.90 -37.97
C ASP A 253 24.55 -29.45 -37.86
N ALA A 254 25.46 -29.03 -38.77
CA ALA A 254 26.01 -27.67 -38.86
C ALA A 254 25.25 -26.72 -39.82
N THR A 255 24.11 -27.15 -40.37
CA THR A 255 23.32 -26.38 -41.36
C THR A 255 22.57 -25.21 -40.69
N SER A 256 22.48 -24.05 -41.35
CA SER A 256 21.84 -22.86 -40.77
C SER A 256 20.31 -23.04 -40.61
N PRO A 257 19.66 -22.36 -39.64
CA PRO A 257 18.19 -22.41 -39.47
C PRO A 257 17.40 -22.01 -40.72
N GLU A 258 17.94 -21.06 -41.49
CA GLU A 258 17.33 -20.54 -42.72
C GLU A 258 17.40 -21.59 -43.84
N ASP A 259 18.51 -22.31 -43.95
CA ASP A 259 18.70 -23.40 -44.91
C ASP A 259 17.84 -24.63 -44.58
N LEU A 260 17.65 -24.94 -43.29
CA LEU A 260 16.75 -26.01 -42.83
C LEU A 260 15.28 -25.69 -43.13
N LEU A 261 14.87 -24.42 -42.96
CA LEU A 261 13.56 -23.93 -43.37
C LEU A 261 13.35 -24.01 -44.88
N ALA A 262 14.36 -23.62 -45.66
CA ALA A 262 14.33 -23.74 -47.11
C ALA A 262 14.22 -25.21 -47.55
N ALA A 263 14.98 -26.12 -46.94
CA ALA A 263 14.89 -27.55 -47.19
C ALA A 263 13.50 -28.11 -46.87
N ALA A 264 12.90 -27.72 -45.75
CA ALA A 264 11.55 -28.15 -45.41
C ALA A 264 10.46 -27.55 -46.31
N LYS A 265 10.63 -26.31 -46.80
CA LYS A 265 9.75 -25.75 -47.85
C LYS A 265 9.82 -26.57 -49.14
N ARG A 266 11.01 -26.99 -49.57
CA ARG A 266 11.20 -27.84 -50.76
C ARG A 266 10.54 -29.21 -50.64
N ILE A 267 10.47 -29.80 -49.44
CA ILE A 267 9.74 -31.07 -49.17
C ILE A 267 8.27 -30.95 -49.59
N PHE A 268 7.64 -29.79 -49.36
CA PHE A 268 6.25 -29.56 -49.73
C PHE A 268 6.06 -29.21 -51.21
N GLU A 269 7.12 -28.75 -51.90
CA GLU A 269 7.10 -28.49 -53.34
C GLU A 269 7.28 -29.77 -54.18
N HIS A 270 7.97 -30.78 -53.62
CA HIS A 270 8.28 -32.06 -54.30
C HIS A 270 7.53 -33.26 -53.68
N ILE A 271 6.24 -33.09 -53.39
CA ILE A 271 5.41 -34.26 -53.02
C ILE A 271 5.28 -35.15 -54.28
N PRO A 272 5.70 -36.42 -54.26
CA PRO A 272 5.61 -37.26 -55.44
C PRO A 272 4.14 -37.41 -55.87
N GLU A 273 3.79 -36.92 -57.06
CA GLU A 273 2.57 -37.33 -57.76
C GLU A 273 2.75 -38.81 -58.21
N HIS A 274 2.59 -39.75 -57.28
CA HIS A 274 2.56 -41.18 -57.57
C HIS A 274 1.17 -41.75 -57.35
N SER A 275 0.23 -41.29 -58.18
CA SER A 275 -1.14 -41.83 -58.30
C SER A 275 -1.43 -42.49 -59.66
N GLN A 276 -0.43 -42.72 -60.52
CA GLN A 276 -0.66 -43.42 -61.80
C GLN A 276 0.16 -44.70 -61.93
N THR A 277 -0.06 -45.68 -61.06
CA THR A 277 0.22 -47.08 -61.41
C THR A 277 -0.92 -47.58 -62.30
N LYS A 278 -0.60 -47.92 -63.56
CA LYS A 278 -1.54 -48.42 -64.57
C LYS A 278 -2.30 -49.66 -64.08
N PHE A 279 -3.60 -49.46 -63.84
CA PHE A 279 -4.61 -50.47 -63.53
C PHE A 279 -4.98 -51.25 -64.80
N GLU A 280 -4.35 -52.38 -65.07
CA GLU A 280 -4.80 -53.27 -66.16
C GLU A 280 -5.01 -54.74 -65.77
N ASN A 281 -4.98 -55.12 -64.48
CA ASN A 281 -5.26 -56.53 -64.10
C ASN A 281 -6.00 -56.77 -62.76
N ILE A 282 -6.75 -55.81 -62.22
CA ILE A 282 -7.44 -56.00 -60.92
C ILE A 282 -8.87 -55.43 -60.95
N GLU A 283 -9.71 -55.89 -61.88
CA GLU A 283 -11.08 -55.37 -62.04
C GLU A 283 -12.14 -55.97 -61.09
N LYS A 284 -11.80 -56.93 -60.23
CA LYS A 284 -12.79 -57.52 -59.27
C LYS A 284 -12.43 -57.48 -57.79
N ALA A 285 -11.23 -57.07 -57.40
CA ALA A 285 -10.84 -56.91 -55.98
C ALA A 285 -10.73 -55.44 -55.53
N ASN A 286 -10.54 -54.48 -56.45
CA ASN A 286 -10.23 -53.09 -56.08
C ASN A 286 -11.44 -52.15 -55.92
N LYS A 287 -12.64 -52.54 -56.36
CA LYS A 287 -13.82 -51.68 -56.18
C LYS A 287 -14.18 -51.56 -54.69
N GLU A 288 -14.10 -52.66 -53.95
CA GLU A 288 -14.40 -52.69 -52.51
C GLU A 288 -13.31 -51.98 -51.69
N VAL A 289 -12.04 -52.02 -52.11
CA VAL A 289 -10.95 -51.28 -51.46
C VAL A 289 -11.08 -49.78 -51.70
N LEU A 290 -11.33 -49.36 -52.94
CA LEU A 290 -11.54 -47.95 -53.30
C LEU A 290 -12.78 -47.36 -52.59
N GLU A 291 -13.86 -48.15 -52.49
CA GLU A 291 -15.05 -47.76 -51.71
C GLU A 291 -14.74 -47.60 -50.22
N LEU A 292 -13.87 -48.44 -49.65
CA LEU A 292 -13.43 -48.31 -48.25
C LEU A 292 -12.48 -47.11 -48.03
N GLU A 293 -11.63 -46.77 -49.00
CA GLU A 293 -10.73 -45.61 -48.95
C GLU A 293 -11.51 -44.29 -49.01
N LEU A 294 -12.46 -44.17 -49.95
CA LEU A 294 -13.36 -43.01 -50.03
C LEU A 294 -14.16 -42.82 -48.74
N GLU A 295 -14.56 -43.92 -48.11
CA GLU A 295 -15.25 -43.90 -46.83
C GLU A 295 -14.32 -43.55 -45.66
N GLU A 296 -13.04 -43.99 -45.66
CA GLU A 296 -12.03 -43.55 -44.68
C GLU A 296 -11.77 -42.03 -44.78
N GLU A 297 -11.65 -41.50 -45.99
CA GLU A 297 -11.51 -40.06 -46.22
C GLU A 297 -12.73 -39.29 -45.70
N ARG A 298 -13.94 -39.78 -45.98
CA ARG A 298 -15.19 -39.18 -45.51
C ARG A 298 -15.25 -39.15 -43.97
N ILE A 299 -15.00 -40.28 -43.31
CA ILE A 299 -15.04 -40.36 -41.84
C ILE A 299 -13.91 -39.49 -41.23
N SER A 300 -12.73 -39.43 -41.85
CA SER A 300 -11.62 -38.58 -41.39
C SER A 300 -11.94 -37.09 -41.48
N ALA A 301 -12.57 -36.66 -42.57
CA ALA A 301 -13.05 -35.28 -42.73
C ALA A 301 -14.10 -34.94 -41.66
N GLU A 302 -15.04 -35.84 -41.39
CA GLU A 302 -16.06 -35.67 -40.35
C GLU A 302 -15.47 -35.61 -38.93
N ILE A 303 -14.45 -36.41 -38.65
CA ILE A 303 -13.67 -36.34 -37.39
C ILE A 303 -12.98 -34.97 -37.28
N GLY A 304 -12.37 -34.48 -38.36
CA GLY A 304 -11.71 -33.17 -38.40
C GLY A 304 -12.68 -32.03 -38.11
N VAL A 305 -13.84 -32.03 -38.76
CA VAL A 305 -14.92 -31.05 -38.53
C VAL A 305 -15.42 -31.12 -37.09
N SER A 306 -15.66 -32.33 -36.57
CA SER A 306 -16.14 -32.53 -35.19
C SER A 306 -15.13 -32.07 -34.14
N LYS A 307 -13.84 -32.37 -34.33
CA LYS A 307 -12.77 -31.88 -33.44
C LYS A 307 -12.63 -30.37 -33.47
N LYS A 308 -12.67 -29.75 -34.67
CA LYS A 308 -12.63 -28.30 -34.80
C LYS A 308 -13.81 -27.66 -34.08
N ARG A 309 -15.02 -28.17 -34.30
CA ARG A 309 -16.24 -27.70 -33.64
C ARG A 309 -16.17 -27.85 -32.11
N LEU A 310 -15.62 -28.96 -31.61
CA LEU A 310 -15.41 -29.15 -30.17
C LEU A 310 -14.45 -28.10 -29.59
N ASN A 311 -13.33 -27.85 -30.27
CA ASN A 311 -12.37 -26.83 -29.84
C ASN A 311 -12.97 -25.42 -29.88
N ASP A 312 -13.74 -25.09 -30.92
CA ASP A 312 -14.45 -23.81 -31.02
C ASP A 312 -15.45 -23.63 -29.87
N VAL A 313 -16.21 -24.68 -29.52
CA VAL A 313 -17.14 -24.67 -28.37
C VAL A 313 -16.38 -24.50 -27.05
N GLN A 314 -15.24 -25.17 -26.86
CA GLN A 314 -14.42 -25.03 -25.65
C GLN A 314 -13.78 -23.64 -25.52
N ARG A 315 -13.32 -23.05 -26.63
CA ARG A 315 -12.79 -21.69 -26.67
C ARG A 315 -13.86 -20.64 -26.38
N LEU A 316 -15.06 -20.82 -26.93
CA LEU A 316 -16.21 -19.96 -26.62
C LEU A 316 -16.61 -20.08 -25.14
N LYS A 317 -16.65 -21.30 -24.59
CA LYS A 317 -16.95 -21.56 -23.17
C LYS A 317 -15.96 -20.89 -22.23
N SER A 318 -14.64 -21.00 -22.49
CA SER A 318 -13.61 -20.33 -21.69
C SER A 318 -13.73 -18.80 -21.76
N SER A 319 -13.90 -18.25 -22.96
CA SER A 319 -14.11 -16.80 -23.15
C SER A 319 -15.36 -16.29 -22.41
N LEU A 320 -16.45 -17.06 -22.41
CA LEU A 320 -17.67 -16.73 -21.67
C LEU A 320 -17.48 -16.82 -20.14
N LEU A 321 -16.68 -17.78 -19.65
CA LEU A 321 -16.35 -17.87 -18.22
C LEU A 321 -15.51 -16.67 -17.77
N ASP A 322 -14.51 -16.27 -18.56
CA ASP A 322 -13.68 -15.10 -18.26
C ASP A 322 -14.48 -13.79 -18.30
N TYR A 323 -15.36 -13.66 -19.30
CA TYR A 323 -16.31 -12.55 -19.38
C TYR A 323 -17.26 -12.55 -18.17
N GLY A 324 -17.86 -13.70 -17.84
CA GLY A 324 -18.77 -13.85 -16.70
C GLY A 324 -18.11 -13.52 -15.37
N ASN A 325 -16.86 -13.94 -15.16
CA ASN A 325 -16.07 -13.59 -13.97
C ASN A 325 -15.78 -12.08 -13.90
N SER A 326 -15.50 -11.46 -15.05
CA SER A 326 -15.25 -10.01 -15.14
C SER A 326 -16.52 -9.18 -14.92
N VAL A 327 -17.69 -9.68 -15.37
CA VAL A 327 -18.99 -9.06 -15.12
C VAL A 327 -19.41 -9.23 -13.67
N ARG A 328 -19.28 -10.43 -13.07
CA ARG A 328 -19.54 -10.66 -11.63
C ARG A 328 -18.69 -9.74 -10.76
N LYS A 329 -17.39 -9.63 -11.02
CA LYS A 329 -16.52 -8.69 -10.30
C LYS A 329 -16.97 -7.23 -10.42
N ARG A 330 -17.58 -6.83 -11.53
CA ARG A 330 -18.12 -5.46 -11.70
C ARG A 330 -19.46 -5.28 -10.98
N VAL A 331 -20.36 -6.26 -11.05
CA VAL A 331 -21.66 -6.24 -10.36
C VAL A 331 -21.48 -6.29 -8.84
N ASP A 332 -20.64 -7.21 -8.33
CA ASP A 332 -20.34 -7.37 -6.90
C ASP A 332 -19.61 -6.15 -6.30
N ARG A 333 -18.85 -5.42 -7.12
CA ARG A 333 -18.20 -4.18 -6.68
C ARG A 333 -19.16 -3.00 -6.56
N LEU A 334 -20.30 -3.05 -7.26
CA LEU A 334 -21.19 -1.91 -7.39
C LEU A 334 -22.42 -2.03 -6.48
N HIS A 335 -23.06 -3.21 -6.32
CA HIS A 335 -24.25 -3.43 -5.46
C HIS A 335 -25.15 -2.18 -5.32
N ILE A 336 -25.40 -1.48 -6.43
CA ILE A 336 -25.92 -0.10 -6.42
C ILE A 336 -27.37 -0.12 -5.97
N SER A 337 -28.12 -1.17 -6.35
CA SER A 337 -29.51 -1.34 -5.93
C SER A 337 -29.64 -1.43 -4.40
N GLN A 338 -28.80 -2.25 -3.76
CA GLN A 338 -28.81 -2.46 -2.32
C GLN A 338 -28.26 -1.24 -1.56
N TRP A 339 -27.23 -0.60 -2.11
CA TRP A 339 -26.73 0.67 -1.58
C TRP A 339 -27.80 1.78 -1.64
N LEU A 340 -28.53 1.90 -2.77
CA LEU A 340 -29.63 2.86 -2.92
C LEU A 340 -30.79 2.55 -1.98
N GLU A 341 -31.21 1.29 -1.84
CA GLU A 341 -32.26 0.87 -0.90
C GLU A 341 -31.91 1.25 0.54
N ASN A 342 -30.68 0.97 0.97
CA ASN A 342 -30.20 1.33 2.32
C ASN A 342 -30.26 2.84 2.54
N ILE A 343 -29.75 3.64 1.61
CA ILE A 343 -29.75 5.11 1.73
C ILE A 343 -31.17 5.68 1.74
N VAL A 344 -32.06 5.17 0.87
CA VAL A 344 -33.47 5.60 0.84
C VAL A 344 -34.15 5.29 2.17
N SER A 345 -33.90 4.11 2.76
CA SER A 345 -34.49 3.70 4.04
C SER A 345 -34.02 4.53 5.24
N GLU A 346 -32.81 5.08 5.18
CA GLU A 346 -32.23 5.92 6.24
C GLU A 346 -32.55 7.42 6.06
N SER A 347 -33.04 7.84 4.89
CA SER A 347 -33.26 9.25 4.55
C SER A 347 -34.70 9.72 4.77
N GLN A 348 -34.86 10.90 5.41
CA GLN A 348 -36.18 11.53 5.65
C GLN A 348 -36.64 12.50 4.54
N GLY A 349 -35.89 12.62 3.44
CA GLY A 349 -36.16 13.57 2.37
C GLY A 349 -35.65 13.11 1.00
N CYS A 350 -35.99 13.83 -0.07
CA CYS A 350 -35.59 13.46 -1.43
C CYS A 350 -34.06 13.49 -1.60
N LEU A 351 -33.45 12.36 -1.93
CA LEU A 351 -31.99 12.23 -2.06
C LEU A 351 -31.36 13.06 -3.20
N ALA A 352 -32.15 13.50 -4.18
CA ALA A 352 -31.64 14.30 -5.31
C ALA A 352 -31.57 15.81 -5.01
N CYS A 353 -32.50 16.34 -4.21
CA CYS A 353 -32.62 17.79 -3.99
C CYS A 353 -32.71 18.18 -2.51
N GLY A 354 -32.78 17.23 -1.58
CA GLY A 354 -32.83 17.44 -0.14
C GLY A 354 -34.19 17.93 0.40
N SER A 355 -35.18 18.19 -0.45
CA SER A 355 -36.52 18.64 -0.03
C SER A 355 -37.38 17.49 0.51
N SER A 356 -38.15 17.76 1.56
CA SER A 356 -39.16 16.86 2.14
C SER A 356 -40.52 16.92 1.44
N GLU A 357 -40.71 17.85 0.50
CA GLU A 357 -42.01 18.12 -0.14
C GLU A 357 -42.19 17.43 -1.48
N HIS A 358 -41.21 16.65 -1.95
CA HIS A 358 -41.30 15.97 -3.24
C HIS A 358 -42.17 14.70 -3.11
N PRO A 359 -43.44 14.68 -3.55
CA PRO A 359 -44.43 13.71 -3.05
C PRO A 359 -44.19 12.27 -3.48
N ASN A 360 -43.25 12.05 -4.42
CA ASN A 360 -42.97 10.74 -5.03
C ASN A 360 -41.46 10.41 -5.05
N SER A 361 -40.61 11.12 -4.30
CA SER A 361 -39.15 10.87 -4.36
C SER A 361 -38.82 9.42 -4.03
N THR A 362 -39.40 8.89 -2.96
CA THR A 362 -39.15 7.51 -2.50
C THR A 362 -39.61 6.51 -3.55
N SER A 363 -40.78 6.71 -4.17
CA SER A 363 -41.27 5.82 -5.24
C SER A 363 -40.43 5.89 -6.51
N GLU A 364 -39.91 7.06 -6.90
CA GLU A 364 -39.02 7.17 -8.06
C GLU A 364 -37.65 6.54 -7.79
N PHE A 365 -37.10 6.69 -6.58
CA PHE A 365 -35.87 6.00 -6.20
C PHE A 365 -36.05 4.49 -6.10
N PHE A 366 -37.20 4.00 -5.63
CA PHE A 366 -37.54 2.58 -5.71
C PHE A 366 -37.65 2.10 -7.16
N ARG A 367 -38.19 2.92 -8.08
CA ARG A 367 -38.20 2.59 -9.53
C ARG A 367 -36.77 2.50 -10.07
N ILE A 368 -35.90 3.45 -9.74
CA ILE A 368 -34.50 3.45 -10.15
C ILE A 368 -33.74 2.25 -9.55
N SER A 369 -33.90 1.99 -8.25
CA SER A 369 -33.31 0.82 -7.60
C SER A 369 -33.82 -0.48 -8.23
N SER A 370 -35.12 -0.57 -8.51
CA SER A 370 -35.68 -1.75 -9.20
C SER A 370 -35.15 -1.91 -10.64
N ALA A 371 -34.86 -0.80 -11.34
CA ALA A 371 -34.24 -0.84 -12.66
C ALA A 371 -32.79 -1.30 -12.56
N PHE A 372 -32.01 -0.78 -11.61
CA PHE A 372 -30.65 -1.27 -11.34
C PHE A 372 -30.64 -2.73 -10.90
N LYS A 373 -31.58 -3.14 -10.06
CA LYS A 373 -31.74 -4.55 -9.63
C LYS A 373 -32.07 -5.45 -10.81
N LYS A 374 -32.95 -5.02 -11.71
CA LYS A 374 -33.21 -5.72 -12.98
C LYS A 374 -31.95 -5.82 -13.84
N TYR A 375 -31.19 -4.75 -14.00
CA TYR A 375 -29.92 -4.79 -14.75
C TYR A 375 -28.85 -5.64 -14.07
N GLU A 376 -28.76 -5.63 -12.73
CA GLU A 376 -27.86 -6.48 -11.95
C GLU A 376 -28.25 -7.95 -12.08
N ASP A 377 -29.54 -8.28 -12.03
CA ASP A 377 -30.05 -9.64 -12.19
C ASP A 377 -29.96 -10.13 -13.65
N GLU A 378 -30.21 -9.26 -14.64
CA GLU A 378 -29.95 -9.53 -16.06
C GLU A 378 -28.45 -9.76 -16.31
N ALA A 379 -27.57 -8.94 -15.74
CA ALA A 379 -26.12 -9.11 -15.86
C ALA A 379 -25.64 -10.42 -15.20
N LYS A 380 -26.23 -10.81 -14.06
CA LYS A 380 -26.00 -12.13 -13.44
C LYS A 380 -26.48 -13.27 -14.34
N SER A 381 -27.59 -13.10 -15.04
CA SER A 381 -28.13 -14.11 -15.98
C SER A 381 -27.25 -14.32 -17.21
N VAL A 382 -26.61 -13.25 -17.72
CA VAL A 382 -25.66 -13.30 -18.84
C VAL A 382 -24.32 -13.96 -18.45
N ALA A 383 -23.99 -14.01 -17.15
CA ALA A 383 -22.77 -14.63 -16.62
C ALA A 383 -22.89 -16.15 -16.37
N ALA A 384 -23.99 -16.79 -16.75
CA ALA A 384 -24.17 -18.24 -16.68
C ALA A 384 -23.91 -18.86 -18.07
N VAL A 385 -22.95 -19.79 -18.16
CA VAL A 385 -22.75 -20.59 -19.38
C VAL A 385 -24.06 -21.33 -19.70
N PRO A 386 -24.71 -21.11 -20.85
CA PRO A 386 -25.98 -21.76 -21.15
C PRO A 386 -25.83 -23.29 -21.12
N THR A 387 -26.77 -24.00 -20.50
CA THR A 387 -26.75 -25.48 -20.43
C THR A 387 -26.79 -26.15 -21.81
N SER A 388 -27.22 -25.40 -22.84
CA SER A 388 -27.13 -25.80 -24.24
C SER A 388 -25.70 -26.02 -24.71
N PHE A 389 -24.70 -25.26 -24.23
CA PHE A 389 -23.29 -25.48 -24.58
C PHE A 389 -22.75 -26.77 -23.99
N ALA A 390 -23.06 -27.07 -22.73
CA ALA A 390 -22.65 -28.33 -22.10
C ALA A 390 -23.33 -29.54 -22.78
N ARG A 391 -24.60 -29.40 -23.17
CA ARG A 391 -25.31 -30.43 -23.95
C ARG A 391 -24.72 -30.61 -25.34
N GLU A 392 -24.37 -29.52 -26.02
CA GLU A 392 -23.75 -29.55 -27.35
C GLU A 392 -22.34 -30.13 -27.30
N GLU A 393 -21.55 -29.80 -26.28
CA GLU A 393 -20.22 -30.38 -26.02
C GLU A 393 -20.32 -31.89 -25.85
N VAL A 394 -21.20 -32.37 -24.95
CA VAL A 394 -21.45 -33.81 -24.76
C VAL A 394 -21.97 -34.48 -26.03
N ARG A 395 -22.80 -33.79 -26.83
CA ARG A 395 -23.30 -34.33 -28.11
C ARG A 395 -22.17 -34.49 -29.12
N ILE A 396 -21.32 -33.48 -29.29
CA ILE A 396 -20.18 -33.51 -30.21
C ILE A 396 -19.15 -34.54 -29.74
N GLU A 397 -18.91 -34.66 -28.44
CA GLU A 397 -18.04 -35.71 -27.89
C GLU A 397 -18.57 -37.11 -28.18
N PHE A 398 -19.88 -37.32 -28.06
CA PHE A 398 -20.52 -38.59 -28.40
C PHE A 398 -20.46 -38.87 -29.91
N GLU A 399 -20.70 -37.87 -30.75
CA GLU A 399 -20.57 -37.95 -32.20
C GLU A 399 -19.14 -38.28 -32.62
N LEU A 400 -18.15 -37.59 -32.04
CA LEU A 400 -16.74 -37.85 -32.25
C LEU A 400 -16.36 -39.26 -31.81
N LYS A 401 -16.86 -39.72 -30.66
CA LYS A 401 -16.62 -41.09 -30.19
C LYS A 401 -17.21 -42.13 -31.13
N ASN A 402 -18.40 -41.89 -31.67
CA ASN A 402 -19.02 -42.77 -32.66
C ASN A 402 -18.24 -42.79 -33.98
N LEU A 403 -17.80 -41.64 -34.48
CA LEU A 403 -16.97 -41.54 -35.67
C LEU A 403 -15.62 -42.25 -35.47
N LEU A 404 -15.01 -42.13 -34.29
CA LEU A 404 -13.78 -42.84 -33.94
C LEU A 404 -13.99 -44.37 -33.86
N ASP A 405 -15.13 -44.82 -33.36
CA ASP A 405 -15.46 -46.26 -33.33
C ASP A 405 -15.80 -46.79 -34.73
N GLN A 406 -16.47 -45.99 -35.57
CA GLN A 406 -16.69 -46.29 -36.98
C GLN A 406 -15.37 -46.38 -37.73
N MET A 407 -14.46 -45.42 -37.53
CA MET A 407 -13.11 -45.45 -38.09
C MET A 407 -12.37 -46.71 -37.66
N LYS A 408 -12.44 -47.09 -36.38
CA LYS A 408 -11.81 -48.32 -35.88
C LYS A 408 -12.40 -49.59 -36.48
N LYS A 409 -13.71 -49.63 -36.70
CA LYS A 409 -14.40 -50.74 -37.38
C LYS A 409 -14.04 -50.79 -38.87
N HIS A 410 -13.97 -49.64 -39.53
CA HIS A 410 -13.53 -49.50 -40.91
C HIS A 410 -12.09 -50.00 -41.07
N GLN A 411 -11.19 -49.54 -40.21
CA GLN A 411 -9.80 -49.93 -40.21
C GLN A 411 -9.64 -51.45 -40.00
N LYS A 412 -10.39 -52.06 -39.07
CA LYS A 412 -10.41 -53.53 -38.93
C LYS A 412 -10.93 -54.26 -40.17
N ARG A 413 -11.96 -53.73 -40.84
CA ARG A 413 -12.52 -54.32 -42.07
C ARG A 413 -11.54 -54.20 -43.24
N PHE A 414 -10.88 -53.05 -43.34
CA PHE A 414 -9.81 -52.77 -44.29
C PHE A 414 -8.62 -53.72 -44.04
N ASP A 415 -8.15 -53.84 -42.79
CA ASP A 415 -7.06 -54.75 -42.41
C ASP A 415 -7.38 -56.22 -42.75
N LEU A 416 -8.63 -56.66 -42.55
CA LEU A 416 -9.09 -58.02 -42.91
C LEU A 416 -9.15 -58.26 -44.42
N LEU A 417 -9.52 -57.25 -45.21
CA LEU A 417 -9.54 -57.30 -46.68
C LEU A 417 -8.11 -57.28 -47.24
N MET A 418 -7.24 -56.43 -46.69
CA MET A 418 -5.83 -56.31 -47.07
C MET A 418 -4.97 -57.51 -46.64
N ALA A 419 -5.37 -58.24 -45.59
CA ALA A 419 -4.71 -59.49 -45.19
C ALA A 419 -4.77 -60.59 -46.30
N ARG A 420 -5.57 -60.41 -47.35
CA ARG A 420 -5.58 -61.27 -48.54
C ARG A 420 -4.46 -60.99 -49.54
N ASP A 421 -3.76 -59.85 -49.45
CA ASP A 421 -2.66 -59.50 -50.36
C ASP A 421 -1.51 -58.75 -49.66
N LYS A 422 -0.53 -59.52 -49.18
CA LYS A 422 0.54 -59.09 -48.26
C LYS A 422 1.47 -58.01 -48.84
N LYS A 423 1.59 -57.90 -50.17
CA LYS A 423 2.44 -56.89 -50.83
C LYS A 423 1.79 -55.51 -50.88
N ALA A 424 0.47 -55.43 -51.03
CA ALA A 424 -0.25 -54.17 -51.05
C ALA A 424 -0.28 -53.50 -49.65
N GLN A 425 -0.25 -54.31 -48.59
CA GLN A 425 -0.24 -53.84 -47.20
C GLN A 425 1.04 -53.05 -46.84
N GLU A 426 2.21 -53.52 -47.26
CA GLU A 426 3.50 -52.86 -46.96
C GLU A 426 3.64 -51.53 -47.71
N GLU A 427 3.19 -51.46 -48.97
CA GLU A 427 3.24 -50.24 -49.77
C GLU A 427 2.24 -49.18 -49.28
N PHE A 428 1.04 -49.60 -48.91
CA PHE A 428 0.01 -48.71 -48.37
C PHE A 428 0.38 -48.14 -47.00
N GLN A 429 0.90 -48.97 -46.08
CA GLN A 429 1.36 -48.50 -44.76
C GLN A 429 2.50 -47.48 -44.89
N ARG A 430 3.44 -47.68 -45.82
CA ARG A 430 4.52 -46.73 -46.09
C ARG A 430 3.98 -45.37 -46.57
N ARG A 431 2.97 -45.37 -47.45
CA ARG A 431 2.31 -44.14 -47.93
C ARG A 431 1.54 -43.40 -46.83
N LYS A 432 0.78 -44.11 -45.99
CA LYS A 432 0.03 -43.52 -44.87
C LYS A 432 0.96 -42.83 -43.86
N ASN A 433 2.07 -43.49 -43.51
CA ASN A 433 3.05 -42.93 -42.58
C ASN A 433 3.76 -41.70 -43.17
N MET A 434 3.99 -41.67 -44.49
CA MET A 434 4.55 -40.52 -45.20
C MET A 434 3.63 -39.28 -45.13
N PHE A 435 2.33 -39.44 -45.38
CA PHE A 435 1.39 -38.30 -45.31
C PHE A 435 1.17 -37.78 -43.89
N LEU A 436 1.13 -38.68 -42.89
CA LEU A 436 1.07 -38.27 -41.49
C LEU A 436 2.31 -37.46 -41.08
N PHE A 437 3.48 -37.90 -41.53
CA PHE A 437 4.75 -37.18 -41.34
C PHE A 437 4.73 -35.78 -41.99
N LEU A 438 4.26 -35.66 -43.24
CA LEU A 438 4.13 -34.36 -43.93
C LEU A 438 3.19 -33.41 -43.19
N GLY A 439 2.08 -33.90 -42.65
CA GLY A 439 1.15 -33.10 -41.83
C GLY A 439 1.81 -32.56 -40.55
N HIS A 440 2.60 -33.40 -39.85
CA HIS A 440 3.33 -32.99 -38.65
C HIS A 440 4.44 -31.97 -38.95
N LEU A 441 5.15 -32.14 -40.06
CA LEU A 441 6.18 -31.19 -40.51
C LEU A 441 5.57 -29.81 -40.81
N LYS A 442 4.40 -29.76 -41.46
CA LYS A 442 3.73 -28.50 -41.82
C LYS A 442 3.29 -27.70 -40.60
N ALA A 443 2.62 -28.34 -39.64
CA ALA A 443 2.19 -27.70 -38.39
C ALA A 443 3.38 -27.18 -37.58
N SER A 444 4.50 -27.91 -37.62
CA SER A 444 5.73 -27.50 -36.96
C SER A 444 6.35 -26.26 -37.61
N MET A 445 6.36 -26.16 -38.95
CA MET A 445 6.84 -24.98 -39.68
C MET A 445 6.02 -23.72 -39.40
N GLU A 446 4.69 -23.80 -39.45
CA GLU A 446 3.79 -22.66 -39.19
C GLU A 446 4.00 -22.09 -37.77
N THR A 447 4.28 -22.96 -36.79
CA THR A 447 4.60 -22.55 -35.42
C THR A 447 5.91 -21.77 -35.34
N PHE A 448 6.93 -22.16 -36.12
CA PHE A 448 8.24 -21.49 -36.11
C PHE A 448 8.23 -20.13 -36.80
N GLU A 449 7.53 -19.99 -37.93
CA GLU A 449 7.41 -18.69 -38.61
C GLU A 449 6.78 -17.64 -37.69
N SER A 450 5.86 -18.03 -36.81
CA SER A 450 5.30 -17.14 -35.78
C SER A 450 6.28 -16.78 -34.64
N LEU A 451 7.30 -17.60 -34.40
CA LEU A 451 8.29 -17.42 -33.33
C LEU A 451 9.56 -16.70 -33.81
N ALA A 452 9.87 -16.82 -35.11
CA ALA A 452 11.00 -16.15 -35.76
C ALA A 452 10.88 -14.61 -35.77
N ASP A 453 9.67 -14.07 -35.54
CA ASP A 453 9.38 -12.64 -35.36
C ASP A 453 9.87 -12.06 -34.01
N GLY A 454 10.69 -12.81 -33.26
CA GLY A 454 11.22 -12.47 -31.93
C GLY A 454 12.07 -11.20 -31.82
N GLY A 455 12.21 -10.42 -32.89
CA GLY A 455 12.84 -9.09 -32.89
C GLY A 455 12.08 -8.06 -32.04
N GLU A 456 10.77 -8.19 -31.90
CA GLU A 456 9.96 -7.28 -31.07
C GLU A 456 10.33 -7.36 -29.58
N PHE A 457 10.49 -8.57 -29.04
CA PHE A 457 10.89 -8.77 -27.64
C PHE A 457 12.26 -8.15 -27.34
N GLN A 458 13.23 -8.33 -28.24
CA GLN A 458 14.58 -7.83 -28.03
C GLN A 458 14.62 -6.30 -28.08
N LYS A 459 13.83 -5.70 -28.98
CA LYS A 459 13.65 -4.24 -29.06
C LYS A 459 13.00 -3.69 -27.79
N ASP A 460 11.89 -4.27 -27.33
CA ASP A 460 11.21 -3.83 -26.11
C ASP A 460 12.09 -3.97 -24.86
N ILE A 461 12.85 -5.07 -24.76
CA ILE A 461 13.82 -5.28 -23.69
C ILE A 461 14.90 -4.19 -23.74
N SER A 462 15.40 -3.82 -24.93
CA SER A 462 16.43 -2.77 -25.05
C SER A 462 15.93 -1.40 -24.61
N ILE A 463 14.71 -1.00 -25.01
CA ILE A 463 14.08 0.27 -24.65
C ILE A 463 13.90 0.35 -23.12
N LEU A 464 13.33 -0.69 -22.53
CA LEU A 464 13.11 -0.73 -21.08
C LEU A 464 14.42 -0.80 -20.29
N GLN A 465 15.48 -1.40 -20.85
CA GLN A 465 16.81 -1.40 -20.23
C GLN A 465 17.45 -0.01 -20.22
N GLU A 466 17.29 0.76 -21.29
CA GLU A 466 17.74 2.16 -21.32
C GLU A 466 16.97 3.01 -20.31
N GLU A 467 15.64 2.87 -20.25
CA GLU A 467 14.81 3.53 -19.25
C GLU A 467 15.23 3.15 -17.82
N TYR A 468 15.46 1.86 -17.56
CA TYR A 468 15.94 1.37 -16.26
C TYR A 468 17.28 2.01 -15.87
N LYS A 469 18.23 2.10 -16.80
CA LYS A 469 19.53 2.75 -16.56
C LYS A 469 19.39 4.25 -16.27
N GLY A 470 18.48 4.95 -16.94
CA GLY A 470 18.17 6.34 -16.64
C GLY A 470 17.59 6.50 -15.23
N LEU A 471 16.60 5.66 -14.88
CA LEU A 471 15.92 5.70 -13.59
C LEU A 471 16.82 5.32 -12.42
N ILE A 472 17.68 4.30 -12.54
CA ILE A 472 18.58 3.90 -11.44
C ILE A 472 19.60 4.99 -11.12
N ASN A 473 20.08 5.70 -12.15
CA ASN A 473 21.00 6.82 -11.98
C ASN A 473 20.30 8.02 -11.33
N LEU A 474 19.03 8.28 -11.67
CA LEU A 474 18.23 9.34 -11.06
C LEU A 474 17.89 9.04 -9.60
N VAL A 475 17.52 7.80 -9.28
CA VAL A 475 17.20 7.39 -7.91
C VAL A 475 18.43 7.46 -7.01
N ASP A 476 19.60 7.10 -7.55
CA ASP A 476 20.89 7.04 -6.84
C ASP A 476 20.76 6.42 -5.43
N PRO A 477 20.47 5.10 -5.31
CA PRO A 477 20.22 4.47 -4.02
C PRO A 477 21.39 4.64 -3.03
N LYS A 478 22.62 4.67 -3.53
CA LYS A 478 23.82 4.88 -2.70
C LYS A 478 23.90 6.31 -2.20
N GLY A 479 23.60 7.30 -3.03
CA GLY A 479 23.52 8.69 -2.61
C GLY A 479 22.40 8.95 -1.61
N VAL A 480 21.23 8.33 -1.79
CA VAL A 480 20.13 8.35 -0.80
C VAL A 480 20.63 7.82 0.54
N GLN A 481 21.25 6.63 0.56
CA GLN A 481 21.77 6.05 1.79
C GLN A 481 22.80 6.96 2.47
N ARG A 482 23.73 7.54 1.71
CA ARG A 482 24.71 8.50 2.25
C ARG A 482 24.03 9.74 2.85
N ARG A 483 22.95 10.24 2.25
CA ARG A 483 22.18 11.37 2.81
C ARG A 483 21.47 10.98 4.10
N ILE A 484 20.91 9.77 4.19
CA ILE A 484 20.33 9.23 5.43
C ILE A 484 21.40 9.15 6.51
N ASP A 485 22.58 8.57 6.22
CA ASP A 485 23.66 8.40 7.18
C ASP A 485 24.19 9.76 7.68
N ASN A 486 24.30 10.75 6.80
CA ASN A 486 24.67 12.12 7.18
C ASN A 486 23.60 12.77 8.08
N ALA A 487 22.32 12.59 7.76
CA ALA A 487 21.21 13.12 8.54
C ALA A 487 21.18 12.51 9.94
N THR A 488 21.28 11.17 10.05
CA THR A 488 21.27 10.48 11.34
C THR A 488 22.51 10.79 12.16
N ALA A 489 23.69 10.93 11.54
CA ALA A 489 24.90 11.38 12.22
C ALA A 489 24.75 12.81 12.78
N HIS A 490 24.11 13.71 12.02
CA HIS A 490 23.85 15.07 12.47
C HIS A 490 22.89 15.10 13.66
N ILE A 491 21.79 14.34 13.58
CA ILE A 491 20.83 14.18 14.68
C ILE A 491 21.51 13.57 15.90
N SER A 492 22.32 12.52 15.72
CA SER A 492 23.11 11.88 16.77
C SER A 492 24.04 12.86 17.49
N GLN A 493 24.68 13.77 16.76
CA GLN A 493 25.52 14.80 17.35
C GLN A 493 24.71 15.85 18.11
N GLY A 494 23.53 16.23 17.60
CA GLY A 494 22.59 17.09 18.32
C GLY A 494 22.12 16.45 19.63
N ILE A 495 21.80 15.15 19.62
CA ILE A 495 21.44 14.40 20.83
C ILE A 495 22.57 14.51 21.87
N LEU A 496 23.82 14.24 21.48
CA LEU A 496 24.97 14.38 22.37
C LEU A 496 25.09 15.78 22.98
N ASN A 497 24.86 16.83 22.19
CA ASN A 497 24.94 18.20 22.66
C ASN A 497 23.91 18.50 23.76
N HIS A 498 22.69 17.98 23.62
CA HIS A 498 21.63 18.11 24.63
C HIS A 498 21.89 17.24 25.86
N LEU A 499 22.42 16.02 25.68
CA LEU A 499 22.75 15.12 26.79
C LEU A 499 23.77 15.71 27.77
N LYS A 500 24.66 16.59 27.31
CA LYS A 500 25.65 17.27 28.17
C LYS A 500 25.02 18.10 29.29
N SER A 501 23.81 18.64 29.08
CA SER A 501 23.09 19.42 30.08
C SER A 501 21.98 18.65 30.79
N LEU A 502 21.66 17.43 30.34
CA LEU A 502 20.60 16.61 30.92
C LEU A 502 21.13 15.66 31.99
N ASP A 503 20.22 15.15 32.80
CA ASP A 503 20.53 14.15 33.83
C ASP A 503 20.68 12.76 33.19
N VAL A 504 21.93 12.42 32.90
CA VAL A 504 22.36 11.13 32.38
C VAL A 504 23.70 10.73 33.00
N GLU A 505 24.00 9.44 33.00
CA GLU A 505 25.33 8.95 33.35
C GLU A 505 26.41 9.63 32.49
N ASP A 506 27.55 9.97 33.11
CA ASP A 506 28.62 10.75 32.48
C ASP A 506 29.17 10.14 31.19
N LYS A 507 29.09 8.82 31.03
CA LYS A 507 29.52 8.14 29.80
C LYS A 507 28.69 8.56 28.58
N TYR A 508 27.39 8.80 28.77
CA TYR A 508 26.48 9.23 27.69
C TYR A 508 26.66 10.70 27.29
N ARG A 509 27.43 11.48 28.07
CA ARG A 509 27.79 12.88 27.75
C ARG A 509 29.02 13.01 26.85
N LYS A 510 29.74 11.91 26.60
CA LYS A 510 31.05 11.92 25.92
C LYS A 510 30.99 11.50 24.46
N ILE A 511 30.17 10.51 24.13
CA ILE A 511 30.14 9.87 22.82
C ILE A 511 28.74 9.96 22.24
N ALA A 512 28.66 10.33 20.96
CA ALA A 512 27.37 10.49 20.29
C ALA A 512 26.66 9.14 20.18
N PRO A 513 25.39 9.04 20.60
CA PRO A 513 24.63 7.83 20.42
C PRO A 513 24.31 7.64 18.93
N LYS A 514 23.97 6.43 18.49
CA LYS A 514 23.57 6.13 17.11
C LYS A 514 22.05 6.13 16.99
N PHE A 515 21.50 7.08 16.25
CA PHE A 515 20.09 7.06 15.87
C PHE A 515 19.90 6.22 14.59
N SER A 516 19.07 5.18 14.67
CA SER A 516 18.74 4.31 13.54
C SER A 516 17.31 4.56 13.08
N VAL A 517 17.17 5.03 11.83
CA VAL A 517 15.87 5.16 11.15
C VAL A 517 15.24 3.79 10.89
N LYS A 518 16.07 2.79 10.58
CA LYS A 518 15.62 1.43 10.28
C LYS A 518 15.00 0.77 11.51
N ASP A 519 15.61 0.96 12.67
CA ASP A 519 15.16 0.34 13.92
C ASP A 519 14.24 1.27 14.72
N LEU A 520 14.12 2.55 14.29
CA LEU A 520 13.45 3.64 15.01
C LEU A 520 13.88 3.72 16.49
N ASN A 521 15.18 3.50 16.73
CA ASN A 521 15.75 3.37 18.06
C ASN A 521 17.11 4.08 18.14
N ILE A 522 17.59 4.26 19.37
CA ILE A 522 18.90 4.79 19.70
C ILE A 522 19.75 3.66 20.28
N SER A 523 21.00 3.58 19.83
CA SER A 523 22.03 2.75 20.47
C SER A 523 23.10 3.62 21.12
N VAL A 524 23.61 3.18 22.26
CA VAL A 524 24.66 3.85 23.04
C VAL A 524 25.89 2.95 23.14
N LEU A 525 27.08 3.55 23.22
CA LEU A 525 28.30 2.80 23.45
C LEU A 525 28.47 2.52 24.94
N SER A 526 28.62 1.24 25.29
CA SER A 526 28.88 0.77 26.66
C SER A 526 30.39 0.69 26.95
N ASP A 527 30.73 0.52 28.22
CA ASP A 527 32.13 0.45 28.70
C ASP A 527 32.87 -0.80 28.19
N ASP A 528 32.13 -1.82 27.77
CA ASP A 528 32.65 -3.03 27.14
C ASP A 528 32.99 -2.86 25.65
N GLY A 529 32.82 -1.64 25.11
CA GLY A 529 33.09 -1.30 23.72
C GLY A 529 31.99 -1.72 22.73
N HIS A 530 30.85 -2.22 23.20
CA HIS A 530 29.73 -2.65 22.36
C HIS A 530 28.60 -1.63 22.33
N TRP A 531 27.84 -1.64 21.23
CA TRP A 531 26.65 -0.79 21.05
C TRP A 531 25.42 -1.54 21.56
N HIS A 532 24.70 -0.94 22.50
CA HIS A 532 23.47 -1.48 23.09
C HIS A 532 22.29 -0.57 22.79
N PHE A 533 21.09 -1.13 22.65
CA PHE A 533 19.88 -0.33 22.49
C PHE A 533 19.50 0.37 23.79
N LEU A 534 18.69 1.42 23.70
CA LEU A 534 18.19 2.15 24.87
C LEU A 534 17.43 1.24 25.87
N ALA A 535 16.83 0.15 25.38
CA ALA A 535 16.15 -0.86 26.19
C ALA A 535 17.07 -1.58 27.20
N GLU A 536 18.37 -1.59 26.94
CA GLU A 536 19.39 -2.20 27.78
C GLU A 536 20.06 -1.19 28.73
N VAL A 537 19.75 0.10 28.58
CA VAL A 537 20.24 1.16 29.45
C VAL A 537 19.39 1.19 30.72
N GLY A 538 20.04 1.15 31.89
CA GLY A 538 19.38 1.29 33.18
C GLY A 538 18.98 2.74 33.48
N SER A 539 18.06 2.91 34.44
CA SER A 539 17.48 4.19 34.89
C SER A 539 16.47 4.83 33.94
N ALA A 540 15.30 5.14 34.48
CA ALA A 540 14.28 5.91 33.78
C ALA A 540 14.70 7.37 33.52
N SER A 541 15.62 7.93 34.31
CA SER A 541 16.12 9.30 34.09
C SER A 541 16.95 9.39 32.81
N ASN A 542 17.74 8.35 32.52
CA ASN A 542 18.44 8.21 31.25
C ASN A 542 17.44 8.20 30.09
N TRP A 543 16.39 7.37 30.16
CA TRP A 543 15.39 7.28 29.09
C TRP A 543 14.72 8.63 28.80
N VAL A 544 14.25 9.34 29.84
CA VAL A 544 13.65 10.68 29.69
C VAL A 544 14.62 11.65 29.02
N SER A 545 15.88 11.68 29.46
CA SER A 545 16.91 12.53 28.87
C SER A 545 17.19 12.20 27.40
N PHE A 546 17.25 10.92 27.02
CA PHE A 546 17.41 10.52 25.61
C PHE A 546 16.21 10.92 24.75
N HIS A 547 14.99 10.78 25.26
CA HIS A 547 13.77 11.20 24.54
C HIS A 547 13.75 12.72 24.31
N ILE A 548 14.04 13.51 25.35
CA ILE A 548 14.10 14.97 25.24
C ILE A 548 15.19 15.39 24.26
N ALA A 549 16.40 14.82 24.38
CA ALA A 549 17.52 15.13 23.50
C ALA A 549 17.23 14.76 22.04
N LEU A 550 16.57 13.61 21.80
CA LEU A 550 16.13 13.19 20.47
C LEU A 550 15.11 14.17 19.88
N MET A 551 14.06 14.52 20.62
CA MET A 551 13.02 15.42 20.11
C MET A 551 13.56 16.83 19.83
N CYS A 552 14.45 17.36 20.68
CA CYS A 552 15.14 18.63 20.42
C CYS A 552 15.97 18.54 19.13
N SER A 553 16.83 17.53 19.03
CA SER A 553 17.72 17.34 17.88
C SER A 553 16.95 17.14 16.57
N LEU A 554 15.84 16.39 16.61
CA LEU A 554 14.96 16.21 15.45
C LEU A 554 14.31 17.52 15.01
N GLN A 555 13.73 18.30 15.94
CA GLN A 555 13.12 19.58 15.62
C GLN A 555 14.14 20.57 15.05
N GLU A 556 15.32 20.66 15.67
CA GLU A 556 16.44 21.46 15.18
C GLU A 556 16.84 21.06 13.76
N TYR A 557 16.98 19.75 13.50
CA TYR A 557 17.31 19.23 12.18
C TYR A 557 16.24 19.55 11.14
N PHE A 558 14.97 19.37 11.47
CA PHE A 558 13.85 19.67 10.56
C PHE A 558 13.76 21.15 10.21
N LEU A 559 14.15 22.05 11.11
CA LEU A 559 14.19 23.48 10.85
C LEU A 559 15.33 23.89 9.90
N GLU A 560 16.41 23.11 9.83
CA GLU A 560 17.54 23.36 8.93
C GLU A 560 17.32 22.85 7.51
N GLN A 561 16.32 21.98 7.31
CA GLN A 561 15.93 21.54 5.98
C GLN A 561 15.30 22.68 5.18
N ALA A 562 15.58 22.73 3.88
CA ALA A 562 14.96 23.71 2.98
C ALA A 562 13.42 23.64 3.00
N THR A 563 12.87 22.42 3.09
CA THR A 563 11.43 22.17 3.23
C THR A 563 11.21 20.98 4.15
N SER A 564 10.66 21.21 5.34
CA SER A 564 10.25 20.14 6.26
C SER A 564 8.73 20.05 6.36
N CYS A 565 8.20 18.83 6.31
CA CYS A 565 6.78 18.53 6.51
C CYS A 565 6.38 18.42 7.98
N VAL A 566 7.33 18.36 8.92
CA VAL A 566 7.06 18.09 10.33
C VAL A 566 6.58 19.36 11.05
N PRO A 567 5.51 19.29 11.86
CA PRO A 567 5.07 20.42 12.67
C PRO A 567 6.13 20.86 13.69
N SER A 568 6.30 22.17 13.81
CA SER A 568 7.31 22.80 14.66
C SER A 568 6.88 22.93 16.12
N PHE A 569 6.38 21.85 16.72
CA PHE A 569 6.08 21.78 18.15
C PHE A 569 6.30 20.37 18.71
N VAL A 570 6.55 20.26 20.01
CA VAL A 570 6.57 18.98 20.74
C VAL A 570 5.82 19.12 22.06
N ILE A 571 5.04 18.10 22.45
CA ILE A 571 4.34 18.06 23.73
C ILE A 571 4.86 16.89 24.57
N PHE A 572 5.31 17.18 25.79
CA PHE A 572 5.75 16.20 26.78
C PHE A 572 4.74 16.14 27.93
N ASP A 573 4.20 14.95 28.20
CA ASP A 573 3.27 14.70 29.31
C ASP A 573 4.00 13.99 30.45
N GLN A 574 4.12 14.67 31.58
CA GLN A 574 4.76 14.25 32.82
C GLN A 574 6.23 13.78 32.70
N PRO A 575 7.12 14.50 31.97
CA PRO A 575 8.52 14.10 31.88
C PRO A 575 9.23 14.11 33.25
N SER A 576 8.84 14.98 34.20
CA SER A 576 9.48 15.02 35.51
C SER A 576 9.09 13.87 36.46
N GLN A 577 8.08 13.05 36.12
CA GLN A 577 7.54 12.03 37.02
C GLN A 577 8.59 11.02 37.49
N VAL A 578 9.60 10.75 36.66
CA VAL A 578 10.70 9.83 36.99
C VAL A 578 11.50 10.30 38.21
N TYR A 579 11.65 11.61 38.37
CA TYR A 579 12.38 12.24 39.48
C TYR A 579 11.51 12.34 40.75
N PHE A 580 10.18 12.22 40.61
CA PHE A 580 9.24 12.35 41.72
C PHE A 580 8.22 11.21 41.74
N PRO A 581 8.65 9.96 41.98
CA PRO A 581 7.75 8.83 42.04
C PRO A 581 6.74 9.01 43.19
N LYS A 582 5.44 8.86 42.89
CA LYS A 582 4.39 8.95 43.92
C LYS A 582 4.66 7.95 45.04
N VAL A 583 4.84 8.44 46.26
CA VAL A 583 4.89 7.61 47.48
C VAL A 583 3.69 6.66 47.48
N LYS A 584 3.94 5.34 47.56
CA LYS A 584 2.91 4.30 47.51
C LYS A 584 1.94 4.41 48.69
N ARG A 585 0.64 4.47 48.36
CA ARG A 585 -0.55 3.93 49.05
C ARG A 585 -0.50 3.80 50.58
N GLY A 586 -1.24 4.67 51.25
CA GLY A 586 -1.60 4.49 52.66
C GLY A 586 -2.62 5.49 53.24
N VAL A 587 -2.88 6.63 52.59
CA VAL A 587 -3.87 7.60 53.12
C VAL A 587 -4.76 8.09 51.97
N GLU A 588 -6.04 7.72 52.04
CA GLU A 588 -7.09 8.28 51.21
C GLU A 588 -7.29 9.77 51.53
N ASN A 589 -7.52 10.58 50.50
CA ASN A 589 -8.08 11.95 50.57
C ASN A 589 -7.19 13.09 51.08
N VAL A 590 -5.95 13.20 50.61
CA VAL A 590 -5.28 14.51 50.61
C VAL A 590 -4.74 14.81 49.22
N GLU A 591 -5.09 15.98 48.67
CA GLU A 591 -4.50 16.58 47.46
C GLU A 591 -3.01 16.91 47.68
N ASN A 592 -2.19 15.95 48.11
CA ASN A 592 -0.78 16.18 48.31
C ASN A 592 -0.04 15.99 46.98
N ASP A 593 0.61 17.06 46.52
CA ASP A 593 1.65 16.96 45.50
C ASP A 593 2.77 16.03 45.94
N PRO A 594 3.49 15.42 44.98
CA PRO A 594 4.80 14.88 45.29
C PRO A 594 5.64 16.02 45.89
N LYS A 595 6.12 15.82 47.13
CA LYS A 595 7.08 16.73 47.74
C LYS A 595 8.41 16.57 47.00
N TYR A 596 9.09 17.69 46.76
CA TYR A 596 10.44 17.68 46.20
C TYR A 596 11.39 17.03 47.19
N GLU A 597 11.74 15.76 46.95
CA GLU A 597 12.67 15.00 47.76
C GLU A 597 14.07 15.18 47.15
N GLY A 598 14.91 16.04 47.78
CA GLY A 598 16.32 16.20 47.41
C GLY A 598 16.64 17.29 46.38
N ASP A 599 17.79 17.94 46.55
CA ASP A 599 18.30 18.99 45.65
C ASP A 599 18.70 18.44 44.26
N GLU A 600 19.08 17.17 44.17
CA GLU A 600 19.53 16.53 42.92
C GLU A 600 18.38 16.33 41.93
N ASP A 601 17.23 15.83 42.37
CA ASP A 601 16.04 15.66 41.53
C ASP A 601 15.49 17.00 41.02
N VAL A 602 15.49 18.02 41.89
CA VAL A 602 15.14 19.40 41.50
C VAL A 602 16.13 19.94 40.47
N ALA A 603 17.43 19.68 40.63
CA ALA A 603 18.45 20.08 39.67
C ALA A 603 18.28 19.38 38.31
N ALA A 604 17.94 18.08 38.29
CA ALA A 604 17.69 17.33 37.07
C ALA A 604 16.49 17.90 36.28
N VAL A 605 15.39 18.18 36.96
CA VAL A 605 14.19 18.77 36.34
C VAL A 605 14.47 20.19 35.84
N LYS A 606 15.20 21.00 36.61
CA LYS A 606 15.65 22.33 36.17
C LYS A 606 16.53 22.26 34.93
N SER A 607 17.42 21.28 34.85
CA SER A 607 18.29 21.01 33.71
C SER A 607 17.50 20.60 32.46
N MET A 608 16.44 19.81 32.61
CA MET A 608 15.49 19.52 31.53
C MET A 608 14.86 20.80 30.96
N PHE A 609 14.25 21.65 31.81
CA PHE A 609 13.62 22.89 31.34
C PHE A 609 14.63 23.83 30.67
N LYS A 610 15.85 23.95 31.22
CA LYS A 610 16.92 24.73 30.62
C LYS A 610 17.33 24.20 29.25
N THR A 611 17.46 22.89 29.10
CA THR A 611 17.85 22.26 27.83
C THR A 611 16.80 22.53 26.75
N LEU A 612 15.51 22.32 27.07
CA LEU A 612 14.41 22.62 26.16
C LEU A 612 14.35 24.10 25.80
N ALA A 613 14.49 24.98 26.79
CA ALA A 613 14.43 26.43 26.55
C ALA A 613 15.59 26.91 25.69
N LYS A 614 16.79 26.41 25.94
CA LYS A 614 17.96 26.67 25.12
C LYS A 614 17.75 26.21 23.68
N SER A 615 17.29 24.98 23.46
CA SER A 615 17.02 24.44 22.12
C SER A 615 15.98 25.28 21.34
N VAL A 616 14.95 25.80 22.01
CA VAL A 616 13.97 26.70 21.41
C VAL A 616 14.59 28.07 21.06
N LEU A 617 15.36 28.65 21.98
CA LEU A 617 15.97 29.98 21.82
C LEU A 617 17.11 29.99 20.79
N ASP A 618 17.94 28.94 20.75
CA ASP A 618 19.03 28.77 19.78
C ASP A 618 18.49 28.69 18.33
N LYS A 619 17.20 28.37 18.17
CA LYS A 619 16.48 28.38 16.89
C LYS A 619 15.52 29.57 16.75
N GLU A 620 15.76 30.65 17.48
CA GLU A 620 15.01 31.92 17.43
C GLU A 620 13.49 31.75 17.61
N GLY A 621 13.07 30.73 18.37
CA GLY A 621 11.65 30.42 18.57
C GLY A 621 10.93 29.84 17.35
N ALA A 622 11.66 29.29 16.37
CA ALA A 622 11.08 28.66 15.18
C ALA A 622 10.30 27.37 15.48
N TRP A 623 10.51 26.75 16.65
CA TRP A 623 9.68 25.67 17.20
C TRP A 623 9.29 25.96 18.66
N GLN A 624 8.35 25.20 19.21
CA GLN A 624 7.93 25.36 20.60
C GLN A 624 7.81 24.02 21.33
N SER A 625 8.00 24.04 22.65
CA SER A 625 7.76 22.89 23.52
C SER A 625 6.56 23.17 24.42
N ILE A 626 5.74 22.16 24.71
CA ILE A 626 4.64 22.21 25.67
C ILE A 626 4.86 21.10 26.69
N ILE A 627 4.95 21.46 27.96
CA ILE A 627 5.24 20.54 29.06
C ILE A 627 4.05 20.52 30.00
N LEU A 628 3.49 19.33 30.21
CA LEU A 628 2.36 19.09 31.10
C LEU A 628 2.91 18.38 32.33
N ASP A 629 3.02 19.05 33.47
CA ASP A 629 3.79 18.49 34.59
C ASP A 629 3.20 18.80 35.97
N HIS A 630 3.82 18.25 37.00
CA HIS A 630 3.63 18.55 38.42
C HIS A 630 4.69 19.50 38.98
N ALA A 631 5.78 19.75 38.23
CA ALA A 631 6.82 20.69 38.60
C ALA A 631 6.23 22.10 38.82
N ASP A 632 6.60 22.74 39.92
CA ASP A 632 6.13 24.05 40.33
C ASP A 632 7.01 25.17 39.77
N ASN A 633 6.47 26.38 39.70
CA ASN A 633 7.16 27.58 39.22
C ASN A 633 8.46 27.87 39.98
N SER A 634 8.56 27.43 41.24
CA SER A 634 9.81 27.49 42.01
C SER A 634 11.01 26.81 41.32
N ILE A 635 10.77 25.84 40.44
CA ILE A 635 11.82 25.11 39.70
C ILE A 635 12.20 25.85 38.40
N TYR A 636 11.21 26.29 37.63
CA TYR A 636 11.42 26.78 36.25
C TYR A 636 11.22 28.29 36.05
N GLY A 637 10.64 29.02 37.01
CA GLY A 637 10.18 30.41 36.87
C GLY A 637 11.25 31.47 36.59
N GLY A 638 12.53 31.12 36.71
CA GLY A 638 13.66 31.99 36.37
C GLY A 638 14.41 31.59 35.09
N ILE A 639 13.94 30.60 34.34
CA ILE A 639 14.60 30.13 33.13
C ILE A 639 14.13 30.96 31.94
N GLU A 640 15.05 31.67 31.30
CA GLU A 640 14.77 32.39 30.05
C GLU A 640 14.21 31.44 28.98
N GLY A 641 13.19 31.88 28.24
CA GLY A 641 12.53 31.07 27.21
C GLY A 641 11.40 30.17 27.74
N VAL A 642 11.25 30.01 29.06
CA VAL A 642 10.11 29.32 29.67
C VAL A 642 8.94 30.28 29.87
N HIS A 643 7.72 29.80 29.67
CA HIS A 643 6.48 30.52 29.89
C HIS A 643 5.49 29.63 30.63
N GLU A 644 5.13 30.02 31.85
CA GLU A 644 4.00 29.42 32.56
C GLU A 644 2.70 29.84 31.84
N VAL A 645 1.98 28.86 31.31
CA VAL A 645 0.69 29.06 30.66
C VAL A 645 -0.40 29.12 31.71
N GLU A 646 -0.52 28.07 32.52
CA GLU A 646 -1.49 28.00 33.60
C GLU A 646 -1.04 27.06 34.73
N GLU A 647 -1.52 27.37 35.94
CA GLU A 647 -1.42 26.52 37.12
C GLU A 647 -2.79 25.94 37.50
N TRP A 648 -2.93 24.62 37.41
CA TRP A 648 -4.14 23.87 37.73
C TRP A 648 -4.07 23.30 39.14
N ARG A 649 -4.17 24.20 40.12
CA ARG A 649 -4.28 23.93 41.56
C ARG A 649 -5.48 24.67 42.13
N ASN A 650 -5.86 24.34 43.37
CA ASN A 650 -6.89 25.09 44.12
C ASN A 650 -8.21 25.23 43.33
N GLY A 651 -8.72 24.12 42.79
CA GLY A 651 -9.97 24.10 42.02
C GLY A 651 -9.84 24.45 40.53
N LYS A 652 -8.72 25.03 40.07
CA LYS A 652 -8.48 25.27 38.63
C LYS A 652 -8.19 23.95 37.89
N LYS A 653 -8.90 23.71 36.80
CA LYS A 653 -8.83 22.50 35.98
C LYS A 653 -9.06 22.84 34.50
N LEU A 654 -8.84 21.86 33.62
CA LEU A 654 -9.18 21.97 32.19
C LEU A 654 -10.68 22.18 31.99
N ILE A 655 -11.52 21.45 32.71
CA ILE A 655 -12.96 21.70 32.79
C ILE A 655 -13.21 22.53 34.05
N PRO A 656 -13.64 23.80 33.93
CA PRO A 656 -13.96 24.64 35.07
C PRO A 656 -14.96 23.96 36.02
N ALA A 657 -14.78 24.14 37.34
CA ALA A 657 -15.67 23.57 38.35
C ALA A 657 -17.12 24.06 38.19
N GLU A 658 -17.29 25.33 37.79
CA GLU A 658 -18.56 25.96 37.46
C GLU A 658 -19.35 25.26 36.35
N TRP A 659 -18.71 24.45 35.47
CA TRP A 659 -19.46 23.69 34.46
C TRP A 659 -20.06 22.39 35.01
N ILE A 660 -19.58 21.94 36.18
CA ILE A 660 -19.90 20.66 36.81
C ILE A 660 -20.94 20.84 37.92
N GLU A 661 -20.81 21.94 38.66
CA GLU A 661 -21.75 22.41 39.69
C GLU A 661 -23.05 22.92 39.06
#